data_AF-A0AAU5FLL4-F1
#
_entry.id   AF-A0AAU5FLL4-F1
#
_cell.length_a   1.000
_cell.length_b   1.000
_cell.length_c   1.000
_cell.angle_alpha   90.00
_cell.angle_beta   90.00
_cell.angle_gamma   90.00
#
_symmetry.space_group_name_H-M   'P 1'
#
loop_
_entity.id
_entity.type
_entity.pdbx_description
1 polymer ?
#
loop_
_entity_poly.entity_id
_entity_poly.type
_entity_poly.pdbx_seq_one_letter_code
_entity_poly.pdbx_strand_id
1 'polypeptide(L)'
;MSDEAGGIPAYDTAGPDGAQGTGASGGPEREYPLTPVQERMWFLQRLDPDDTSENLATVRRVTGGLDVAALRRAVDTVVARHEPLRASFHEVEGAPVQRVAARAHVPVELHDLRGAADPQGEAERAAVRRGAEPYRMDRGPLLRVALYRTAEDAYVLLLGAHHLVSDGWSIQLLLDELTAVHTAAVVGREAELPPLKGSFGDHVMWQRARATGPAADRALAYWTAELAAPPGPGLPFAPAPGPGGRAADAEPVRTRIPAAAAAAVEGLARTHGCTPFMAWLALYQVLVARHTGQRDIVVGAPTAGRERVEDEALAGCFTAVLPLRADLGDKVTFAGLLERTRETVTGALTHPQVPYEQLLGALGTARDGDQRQLFRTWFNLHTEAALGRTGTDQGAGPVLEPVPGDPPPSPYDLSLDAWPAPDGLDLVLTFDPAVLDGATARTVLDRLPLLAEAAVREPHLPVAELPLLAPGEHGSLLFGPPLEGSALTGGTTAGAATGTTADATSGATTAGPTAGPATGQPTTDRNAGPDTATSEATVGATPAGPAAYRDGGPDAATSAATTGTTPTEPTTDRNAGPDAATSETTVGATPAGPVAGPTADATTRPELATVVALLTRQAELTPDAPAVEDGERALTYRQLLAAARAVAGRLTRLGVRPGTPVGLCGGRSAETVAGMLGVLLAGHAYLPLDPALPPDRLRDMLAAAGATAVLAEGGAEPADCAVPVAVLPPVEAAEGGELPPGPGPDALAYVLYTSGSTGEPKAVAVPHRALAARVDWMRTAYRLAPGDRVLQFAALGFDTHVEEIFPALTAGATVVLLPVPSAELPDWLGGPAGRTVTVLDLPTAYWQELVDAGPAVGWPPALRTVVLGGDQAQSAGVAAWRKRFGDRVELWNTYGPTEATVIATATRLGPVDALTRPGIGLPLSGTGAYVLDPARRPVPPGVPGELWLSGAGLADGYLGRPELTGERFAADPYGPPGGRMYATGDLARVRPDGTLEFLGRGDRQIKVRGHRVEPAEVEAALLRHPGVAQAVVDLHDDAGWQSLTAWVVRRPAPAEPDRADPAGPGGTDPAEPSRSDPAEPDRTGPDRAGPDRAELLRHLRGLLPAHLVPDSCVFLDRLPLTVRGKVDRAALPAPGAGGPAETAGVPYTAPRTDAEHLVAEAWADVLGLTRVGAFDDFFALGGHSLLATRVLARLRSALGIDLPVRILFGATTVEGTAAAVEELLLAEIEALSDAEVETLIEEGTPAG
;
A
#
# COMPACT_ATOMS: atom_id res chain seq x y z
N MET A 1 11.48 -32.57 32.53
CA MET A 1 11.75 -32.74 33.97
C MET A 1 10.51 -33.33 34.57
N SER A 2 10.64 -34.38 35.37
CA SER A 2 9.53 -35.04 36.07
C SER A 2 9.39 -34.50 37.50
N ASP A 3 8.22 -34.73 38.10
CA ASP A 3 7.85 -34.46 39.50
C ASP A 3 7.74 -32.99 39.92
N GLU A 4 6.59 -32.37 39.61
CA GLU A 4 5.78 -31.63 40.60
C GLU A 4 4.41 -31.24 39.99
N ALA A 5 3.34 -31.93 40.41
CA ALA A 5 1.95 -31.52 40.15
C ALA A 5 1.07 -32.02 41.30
N GLY A 6 0.50 -31.09 42.08
CA GLY A 6 -0.34 -31.40 43.23
C GLY A 6 -1.68 -32.03 42.84
N GLY A 7 -2.22 -32.88 43.72
CA GLY A 7 -3.50 -33.55 43.51
C GLY A 7 -4.67 -32.57 43.42
N ILE A 8 -5.44 -32.68 42.33
CA ILE A 8 -6.76 -32.07 42.17
C ILE A 8 -7.73 -32.81 43.12
N PRO A 9 -8.70 -32.13 43.78
CA PRO A 9 -9.71 -32.82 44.57
C PRO A 9 -10.55 -33.73 43.67
N ALA A 10 -10.63 -35.02 44.02
CA ALA A 10 -11.52 -35.94 43.33
C ALA A 10 -12.98 -35.54 43.58
N TYR A 11 -13.65 -35.04 42.54
CA TYR A 11 -15.11 -35.05 42.50
C TYR A 11 -15.60 -36.47 42.20
N ASP A 12 -16.73 -36.83 42.81
CA ASP A 12 -17.22 -38.21 42.88
C ASP A 12 -17.67 -38.73 41.50
N THR A 13 -16.73 -39.34 40.77
CA THR A 13 -17.02 -40.11 39.56
C THR A 13 -17.51 -41.50 39.96
N ALA A 14 -18.84 -41.67 40.06
CA ALA A 14 -19.47 -42.97 40.16
C ALA A 14 -18.99 -43.86 39.00
N GLY A 15 -18.22 -44.90 39.34
CA GLY A 15 -17.47 -45.70 38.37
C GLY A 15 -18.35 -46.57 37.46
N PRO A 16 -17.85 -46.98 36.28
CA PRO A 16 -18.57 -47.85 35.36
C PRO A 16 -18.48 -49.31 35.84
N ASP A 17 -19.35 -49.70 36.77
CA ASP A 17 -19.53 -51.12 37.11
C ASP A 17 -20.18 -51.84 35.93
N GLY A 18 -19.56 -52.94 35.49
CA GLY A 18 -19.90 -53.59 34.22
C GLY A 18 -21.27 -54.27 34.24
N ALA A 19 -22.17 -53.84 33.36
CA ALA A 19 -23.41 -54.54 33.05
C ALA A 19 -23.59 -54.67 31.53
N GLN A 20 -23.46 -55.90 31.03
CA GLN A 20 -24.02 -56.26 29.72
C GLN A 20 -25.55 -56.12 29.82
N GLY A 21 -26.12 -55.18 29.09
CA GLY A 21 -27.56 -54.88 29.17
C GLY A 21 -28.08 -54.22 27.90
N THR A 22 -28.69 -55.02 27.03
CA THR A 22 -29.46 -54.52 25.88
C THR A 22 -30.75 -53.87 26.37
N GLY A 23 -30.83 -52.54 26.36
CA GLY A 23 -32.05 -51.84 26.78
C GLY A 23 -31.91 -50.32 26.79
N ALA A 24 -32.91 -49.62 26.24
CA ALA A 24 -32.90 -48.17 26.12
C ALA A 24 -33.12 -47.47 27.48
N SER A 25 -32.11 -46.75 27.97
CA SER A 25 -32.26 -45.70 28.98
C SER A 25 -31.34 -44.52 28.64
N GLY A 26 -31.89 -43.30 28.53
CA GLY A 26 -31.11 -42.10 28.27
C GLY A 26 -30.54 -41.50 29.56
N GLY A 27 -29.30 -41.03 29.52
CA GLY A 27 -28.74 -40.19 30.60
C GLY A 27 -29.42 -38.82 30.67
N PRO A 28 -29.17 -38.03 31.74
CA PRO A 28 -29.68 -36.67 31.82
C PRO A 28 -29.06 -35.77 30.74
N GLU A 29 -29.79 -34.71 30.39
CA GLU A 29 -29.24 -33.57 29.65
C GLU A 29 -28.05 -32.97 30.41
N ARG A 30 -27.00 -32.57 29.67
CA ARG A 30 -25.77 -32.04 30.25
C ARG A 30 -25.56 -30.60 29.78
N GLU A 31 -25.24 -29.72 30.71
CA GLU A 31 -24.91 -28.32 30.41
C GLU A 31 -23.44 -28.08 30.74
N TYR A 32 -22.71 -27.48 29.80
CA TYR A 32 -21.32 -27.10 29.96
C TYR A 32 -21.14 -25.63 29.54
N PRO A 33 -20.11 -24.95 30.04
CA PRO A 33 -19.63 -23.72 29.41
C PRO A 33 -19.16 -23.93 27.95
N LEU A 34 -18.87 -22.85 27.23
CA LEU A 34 -18.15 -22.90 25.94
C LEU A 34 -16.63 -22.86 26.14
N THR A 35 -15.88 -23.38 25.16
CA THR A 35 -14.45 -23.06 24.98
C THR A 35 -14.27 -21.59 24.55
N PRO A 36 -13.12 -20.93 24.77
CA PRO A 36 -12.92 -19.56 24.30
C PRO A 36 -13.12 -19.38 22.78
N VAL A 37 -12.77 -20.41 21.98
CA VAL A 37 -13.02 -20.43 20.53
C VAL A 37 -14.52 -20.51 20.23
N GLN A 38 -15.25 -21.41 20.90
CA GLN A 38 -16.71 -21.49 20.77
C GLN A 38 -17.40 -20.20 21.24
N GLU A 39 -16.96 -19.57 22.34
CA GLU A 39 -17.50 -18.30 22.83
C GLU A 39 -17.40 -17.20 21.80
N ARG A 40 -16.21 -17.07 21.17
CA ARG A 40 -15.99 -16.12 20.08
C ARG A 40 -16.90 -16.42 18.90
N MET A 41 -16.86 -17.63 18.33
CA MET A 41 -17.70 -18.02 17.18
C MET A 41 -19.20 -17.80 17.45
N TRP A 42 -19.70 -18.19 18.62
CA TRP A 42 -21.10 -17.99 19.01
C TRP A 42 -21.46 -16.51 19.17
N PHE A 43 -20.54 -15.69 19.69
CA PHE A 43 -20.70 -14.25 19.74
C PHE A 43 -20.79 -13.62 18.34
N LEU A 44 -19.89 -14.02 17.41
CA LEU A 44 -19.92 -13.53 16.01
C LEU A 44 -21.24 -13.85 15.32
N GLN A 45 -21.69 -15.11 15.43
CA GLN A 45 -22.94 -15.57 14.87
C GLN A 45 -24.19 -14.90 15.48
N ARG A 46 -24.08 -14.24 16.65
CA ARG A 46 -25.16 -13.40 17.21
C ARG A 46 -25.15 -11.97 16.68
N LEU A 47 -24.02 -11.47 16.18
CA LEU A 47 -23.95 -10.18 15.50
C LEU A 47 -24.59 -10.26 14.10
N ASP A 48 -24.31 -11.35 13.37
CA ASP A 48 -24.97 -11.69 12.11
C ASP A 48 -25.50 -13.14 12.15
N PRO A 49 -26.80 -13.33 12.46
CA PRO A 49 -27.43 -14.65 12.48
C PRO A 49 -27.49 -15.34 11.12
N ASP A 50 -27.34 -14.61 10.01
CA ASP A 50 -27.40 -15.15 8.65
C ASP A 50 -26.01 -15.27 8.01
N ASP A 51 -24.93 -14.95 8.73
CA ASP A 51 -23.57 -15.32 8.35
C ASP A 51 -23.39 -16.84 8.28
N THR A 52 -22.69 -17.29 7.26
CA THR A 52 -22.41 -18.71 6.95
C THR A 52 -20.91 -18.99 6.83
N SER A 53 -20.05 -18.03 7.21
CA SER A 53 -18.58 -18.18 7.22
C SER A 53 -18.11 -19.39 8.06
N GLU A 54 -18.82 -19.69 9.15
CA GLU A 54 -18.55 -20.82 10.06
C GLU A 54 -19.31 -22.12 9.69
N ASN A 55 -19.83 -22.22 8.46
CA ASN A 55 -20.42 -23.47 7.96
C ASN A 55 -19.34 -24.43 7.42
N LEU A 56 -19.21 -25.59 8.05
CA LEU A 56 -18.40 -26.69 7.54
C LEU A 56 -19.26 -27.58 6.64
N ALA A 57 -18.91 -27.73 5.36
CA ALA A 57 -19.63 -28.58 4.43
C ALA A 57 -18.67 -29.42 3.59
N THR A 58 -19.00 -30.70 3.43
CA THR A 58 -18.28 -31.61 2.53
C THR A 58 -19.26 -32.31 1.60
N VAL A 59 -18.94 -32.29 0.31
CA VAL A 59 -19.75 -32.88 -0.75
C VAL A 59 -19.01 -34.06 -1.37
N ARG A 60 -19.72 -35.17 -1.55
CA ARG A 60 -19.17 -36.43 -2.08
C ARG A 60 -20.08 -36.96 -3.20
N ARG A 61 -19.50 -37.31 -4.35
CA ARG A 61 -20.17 -38.21 -5.30
C ARG A 61 -20.14 -39.60 -4.69
N VAL A 62 -21.25 -40.32 -4.73
CA VAL A 62 -21.37 -41.66 -4.17
C VAL A 62 -21.81 -42.59 -5.29
N THR A 63 -21.01 -43.63 -5.57
CA THR A 63 -21.32 -44.62 -6.61
C THR A 63 -21.25 -46.03 -6.04
N GLY A 64 -22.27 -46.83 -6.38
CA GLY A 64 -22.39 -48.22 -5.92
C GLY A 64 -22.83 -48.37 -4.45
N GLY A 65 -23.58 -49.42 -4.16
CA GLY A 65 -23.65 -50.03 -2.81
C GLY A 65 -24.29 -49.20 -1.69
N LEU A 66 -24.86 -48.03 -1.96
CA LEU A 66 -25.41 -47.15 -0.93
C LEU A 66 -26.85 -47.52 -0.55
N ASP A 67 -27.02 -48.31 0.52
CA ASP A 67 -28.34 -48.47 1.16
C ASP A 67 -28.69 -47.25 2.04
N VAL A 68 -29.81 -46.57 1.70
CA VAL A 68 -30.27 -45.34 2.39
C VAL A 68 -30.77 -45.62 3.82
N ALA A 69 -31.32 -46.81 4.09
CA ALA A 69 -31.77 -47.18 5.43
C ALA A 69 -30.58 -47.51 6.35
N ALA A 70 -29.51 -48.12 5.81
CA ALA A 70 -28.24 -48.28 6.50
C ALA A 70 -27.58 -46.93 6.79
N LEU A 71 -27.63 -45.97 5.85
CA LEU A 71 -27.09 -44.62 6.09
C LEU A 71 -27.84 -43.91 7.22
N ARG A 72 -29.18 -43.99 7.25
CA ARG A 72 -29.98 -43.44 8.36
C ARG A 72 -29.57 -44.03 9.71
N ARG A 73 -29.40 -45.35 9.80
CA ARG A 73 -28.88 -46.01 11.02
C ARG A 73 -27.46 -45.56 11.36
N ALA A 74 -26.60 -45.35 10.37
CA ALA A 74 -25.24 -44.85 10.59
C ALA A 74 -25.26 -43.43 11.18
N VAL A 75 -26.07 -42.52 10.64
CA VAL A 75 -26.25 -41.16 11.16
C VAL A 75 -26.77 -41.19 12.60
N ASP A 76 -27.84 -41.94 12.89
CA ASP A 76 -28.36 -42.06 14.27
C ASP A 76 -27.31 -42.63 15.24
N THR A 77 -26.47 -43.58 14.80
CA THR A 77 -25.40 -44.19 15.61
C THR A 77 -24.29 -43.19 15.92
N VAL A 78 -23.82 -42.44 14.92
CA VAL A 78 -22.74 -41.45 15.06
C VAL A 78 -23.20 -40.23 15.87
N VAL A 79 -24.43 -39.76 15.68
CA VAL A 79 -25.04 -38.67 16.47
C VAL A 79 -25.25 -39.09 17.94
N ALA A 80 -25.61 -40.34 18.21
CA ALA A 80 -25.68 -40.83 19.60
C ALA A 80 -24.28 -40.87 20.25
N ARG A 81 -23.27 -41.31 19.49
CA ARG A 81 -21.88 -41.53 19.93
C ARG A 81 -21.13 -40.26 20.33
N HIS A 82 -21.26 -39.17 19.57
CA HIS A 82 -20.55 -37.90 19.84
C HIS A 82 -21.45 -36.85 20.50
N GLU A 83 -21.04 -36.29 21.63
CA GLU A 83 -21.82 -35.27 22.35
C GLU A 83 -22.06 -33.98 21.55
N PRO A 84 -21.08 -33.38 20.84
CA PRO A 84 -21.30 -32.10 20.15
C PRO A 84 -22.36 -32.15 19.05
N LEU A 85 -22.56 -33.30 18.41
CA LEU A 85 -23.62 -33.49 17.42
C LEU A 85 -25.04 -33.40 18.00
N ARG A 86 -25.17 -33.39 19.34
CA ARG A 86 -26.41 -33.21 20.09
C ARG A 86 -26.43 -31.89 20.86
N ALA A 87 -25.47 -30.99 20.60
CA ALA A 87 -25.36 -29.71 21.28
C ALA A 87 -26.25 -28.62 20.68
N SER A 88 -26.68 -27.70 21.53
CA SER A 88 -27.30 -26.41 21.20
C SER A 88 -26.75 -25.34 22.15
N PHE A 89 -26.73 -24.08 21.73
CA PHE A 89 -26.00 -23.01 22.40
C PHE A 89 -26.95 -21.90 22.86
N HIS A 90 -26.90 -21.59 24.15
CA HIS A 90 -27.87 -20.74 24.86
C HIS A 90 -27.16 -19.68 25.69
N GLU A 91 -27.90 -18.64 26.07
CA GLU A 91 -27.49 -17.70 27.12
C GLU A 91 -28.21 -18.05 28.43
N VAL A 92 -27.47 -18.19 29.52
CA VAL A 92 -28.00 -18.40 30.87
C VAL A 92 -27.31 -17.41 31.80
N GLU A 93 -28.10 -16.55 32.47
CA GLU A 93 -27.59 -15.52 33.39
C GLU A 93 -26.49 -14.62 32.78
N GLY A 94 -26.61 -14.30 31.49
CA GLY A 94 -25.62 -13.49 30.75
C GLY A 94 -24.33 -14.22 30.35
N ALA A 95 -24.26 -15.54 30.57
CA ALA A 95 -23.14 -16.39 30.17
C ALA A 95 -23.53 -17.37 29.03
N PRO A 96 -22.66 -17.60 28.04
CA PRO A 96 -22.90 -18.61 27.03
C PRO A 96 -22.70 -20.03 27.59
N VAL A 97 -23.63 -20.93 27.28
CA VAL A 97 -23.58 -22.36 27.65
C VAL A 97 -23.95 -23.26 26.47
N GLN A 98 -23.39 -24.47 26.43
CA GLN A 98 -23.74 -25.53 25.49
C GLN A 98 -24.53 -26.63 26.21
N ARG A 99 -25.72 -26.93 25.69
CA ARG A 99 -26.62 -27.98 26.18
C ARG A 99 -26.58 -29.19 25.27
N VAL A 100 -26.14 -30.31 25.81
CA VAL A 100 -26.05 -31.60 25.12
C VAL A 100 -27.31 -32.41 25.43
N ALA A 101 -28.18 -32.52 24.43
CA ALA A 101 -29.42 -33.28 24.54
C ALA A 101 -29.13 -34.78 24.69
N ALA A 102 -29.87 -35.46 25.58
CA ALA A 102 -29.71 -36.89 25.85
C ALA A 102 -29.91 -37.78 24.60
N ARG A 103 -30.73 -37.32 23.64
CA ARG A 103 -30.91 -37.88 22.30
C ARG A 103 -31.21 -36.74 21.34
N ALA A 104 -30.73 -36.85 20.11
CA ALA A 104 -31.22 -36.05 18.99
C ALA A 104 -31.30 -36.93 17.74
N HIS A 105 -32.06 -36.47 16.75
CA HIS A 105 -32.18 -37.14 15.45
C HIS A 105 -31.85 -36.14 14.35
N VAL A 106 -31.05 -36.57 13.37
CA VAL A 106 -30.68 -35.78 12.20
C VAL A 106 -31.31 -36.45 10.98
N PRO A 107 -32.27 -35.80 10.29
CA PRO A 107 -32.92 -36.41 9.14
C PRO A 107 -31.94 -36.54 7.98
N VAL A 108 -31.90 -37.71 7.36
CA VAL A 108 -31.28 -37.90 6.03
C VAL A 108 -32.31 -37.51 4.98
N GLU A 109 -32.18 -36.28 4.48
CA GLU A 109 -32.96 -35.77 3.36
C GLU A 109 -32.64 -36.57 2.09
N LEU A 110 -33.66 -36.89 1.29
CA LEU A 110 -33.49 -37.59 0.02
C LEU A 110 -34.25 -36.84 -1.08
N HIS A 111 -33.50 -36.31 -2.03
CA HIS A 111 -33.97 -35.55 -3.18
C HIS A 111 -33.73 -36.39 -4.44
N ASP A 112 -34.75 -36.60 -5.29
CA ASP A 112 -34.61 -37.40 -6.52
C ASP A 112 -34.49 -36.48 -7.74
N LEU A 113 -33.28 -36.41 -8.32
CA LEU A 113 -32.96 -35.52 -9.44
C LEU A 113 -32.76 -36.29 -10.76
N ARG A 114 -33.08 -37.59 -10.80
CA ARG A 114 -32.93 -38.44 -12.00
C ARG A 114 -33.71 -37.94 -13.23
N GLY A 115 -34.71 -37.08 -13.03
CA GLY A 115 -35.50 -36.45 -14.09
C GLY A 115 -34.99 -35.08 -14.58
N ALA A 116 -33.90 -34.55 -13.99
CA ALA A 116 -33.30 -33.29 -14.41
C ALA A 116 -32.56 -33.42 -15.76
N ALA A 117 -32.29 -32.28 -16.41
CA ALA A 117 -31.50 -32.24 -17.65
C ALA A 117 -30.01 -32.52 -17.42
N ASP A 118 -29.50 -32.14 -16.25
CA ASP A 118 -28.14 -32.42 -15.74
C ASP A 118 -28.26 -32.89 -14.28
N PRO A 119 -28.67 -34.16 -14.02
CA PRO A 119 -28.89 -34.65 -12.67
C PRO A 119 -27.67 -34.52 -11.76
N GLN A 120 -26.47 -34.73 -12.33
CA GLN A 120 -25.23 -34.74 -11.58
C GLN A 120 -24.79 -33.32 -11.19
N GLY A 121 -24.70 -32.40 -12.15
CA GLY A 121 -24.33 -31.02 -11.84
C GLY A 121 -25.42 -30.28 -11.06
N GLU A 122 -26.70 -30.59 -11.26
CA GLU A 122 -27.77 -30.00 -10.44
C GLU A 122 -27.71 -30.49 -8.98
N ALA A 123 -27.44 -31.78 -8.76
CA ALA A 123 -27.21 -32.34 -7.43
C ALA A 123 -25.99 -31.70 -6.73
N GLU A 124 -24.88 -31.51 -7.44
CA GLU A 124 -23.68 -30.85 -6.89
C GLU A 124 -23.98 -29.40 -6.51
N ARG A 125 -24.60 -28.62 -7.40
CA ARG A 125 -25.01 -27.24 -7.13
C ARG A 125 -26.03 -27.14 -5.99
N ALA A 126 -26.95 -28.11 -5.87
CA ALA A 126 -27.94 -28.15 -4.78
C ALA A 126 -27.30 -28.49 -3.43
N ALA A 127 -26.39 -29.47 -3.40
CA ALA A 127 -25.64 -29.85 -2.20
C ALA A 127 -24.79 -28.68 -1.67
N VAL A 128 -24.07 -27.96 -2.55
CA VAL A 128 -23.28 -26.78 -2.17
C VAL A 128 -24.18 -25.68 -1.58
N ARG A 129 -25.31 -25.35 -2.25
CA ARG A 129 -26.27 -24.36 -1.72
C ARG A 129 -26.82 -24.75 -0.35
N ARG A 130 -27.21 -26.02 -0.14
CA ARG A 130 -27.76 -26.52 1.13
C ARG A 130 -26.73 -26.52 2.26
N GLY A 131 -25.44 -26.70 1.94
CA GLY A 131 -24.33 -26.51 2.87
C GLY A 131 -24.13 -25.06 3.30
N ALA A 132 -24.40 -24.10 2.40
CA ALA A 132 -24.27 -22.67 2.63
C ALA A 132 -25.50 -21.98 3.26
N GLU A 133 -26.51 -22.73 3.73
CA GLU A 133 -27.67 -22.15 4.44
C GLU A 133 -27.37 -21.90 5.93
N PRO A 134 -27.80 -20.78 6.55
CA PRO A 134 -27.52 -20.47 7.96
C PRO A 134 -28.02 -21.54 8.95
N TYR A 135 -27.32 -21.73 10.07
CA TYR A 135 -27.80 -22.55 11.19
C TYR A 135 -28.45 -21.68 12.27
N ARG A 136 -29.31 -22.26 13.11
CA ARG A 136 -29.89 -21.59 14.29
C ARG A 136 -29.38 -22.26 15.57
N MET A 137 -28.51 -21.55 16.29
CA MET A 137 -27.67 -22.09 17.38
C MET A 137 -28.49 -22.62 18.58
N ASP A 138 -29.66 -22.02 18.81
CA ASP A 138 -30.62 -22.35 19.87
C ASP A 138 -31.39 -23.66 19.62
N ARG A 139 -31.44 -24.13 18.36
CA ARG A 139 -32.30 -25.23 17.90
C ARG A 139 -31.50 -26.32 17.18
N GLY A 140 -30.51 -26.88 17.89
CA GLY A 140 -29.73 -28.02 17.40
C GLY A 140 -30.59 -29.28 17.13
N PRO A 141 -30.05 -30.30 16.44
CA PRO A 141 -28.65 -30.46 16.03
C PRO A 141 -28.14 -29.46 14.99
N LEU A 142 -26.88 -29.03 15.15
CA LEU A 142 -26.17 -28.22 14.16
C LEU A 142 -25.46 -29.09 13.10
N LEU A 143 -26.17 -30.10 12.58
CA LEU A 143 -25.71 -31.08 11.60
C LEU A 143 -26.81 -31.31 10.53
N ARG A 144 -26.41 -31.44 9.27
CA ARG A 144 -27.27 -31.75 8.11
C ARG A 144 -26.69 -32.89 7.29
N VAL A 145 -27.57 -33.78 6.82
CA VAL A 145 -27.23 -34.85 5.89
C VAL A 145 -28.26 -34.87 4.76
N ALA A 146 -27.81 -34.66 3.53
CA ALA A 146 -28.68 -34.69 2.35
C ALA A 146 -28.10 -35.59 1.24
N LEU A 147 -28.97 -36.42 0.66
CA LEU A 147 -28.69 -37.24 -0.51
C LEU A 147 -29.48 -36.72 -1.71
N TYR A 148 -28.80 -36.52 -2.82
CA TYR A 148 -29.38 -36.18 -4.11
C TYR A 148 -29.16 -37.36 -5.06
N ARG A 149 -30.22 -38.09 -5.42
CA ARG A 149 -30.14 -39.27 -6.28
C ARG A 149 -30.03 -38.85 -7.74
N THR A 150 -28.95 -39.24 -8.42
CA THR A 150 -28.62 -38.84 -9.80
C THR A 150 -28.79 -39.99 -10.79
N ALA A 151 -28.67 -41.24 -10.33
CA ALA A 151 -29.03 -42.46 -11.09
C ALA A 151 -29.61 -43.54 -10.15
N GLU A 152 -29.84 -44.77 -10.64
CA GLU A 152 -30.34 -45.86 -9.79
C GLU A 152 -29.38 -46.18 -8.62
N ASP A 153 -28.08 -46.19 -8.84
CA ASP A 153 -27.05 -46.46 -7.82
C ASP A 153 -25.94 -45.38 -7.81
N ALA A 154 -26.35 -44.13 -8.00
CA ALA A 154 -25.48 -42.95 -7.92
C ALA A 154 -26.18 -41.79 -7.20
N TYR A 155 -25.45 -41.13 -6.30
CA TYR A 155 -25.93 -40.04 -5.47
C TYR A 155 -24.85 -38.94 -5.33
N VAL A 156 -25.27 -37.76 -4.89
CA VAL A 156 -24.40 -36.77 -4.25
C VAL A 156 -24.80 -36.67 -2.78
N LEU A 157 -23.83 -36.82 -1.89
CA LEU A 157 -23.98 -36.71 -0.44
C LEU A 157 -23.41 -35.36 0.03
N LEU A 158 -24.24 -34.60 0.74
CA LEU A 158 -23.81 -33.49 1.59
C LEU A 158 -23.74 -34.00 3.04
N LEU A 159 -22.59 -33.79 3.68
CA LEU A 159 -22.48 -33.74 5.15
C LEU A 159 -22.09 -32.31 5.53
N GLY A 160 -22.95 -31.63 6.27
CA GLY A 160 -22.72 -30.26 6.73
C GLY A 160 -22.88 -30.14 8.25
N ALA A 161 -22.07 -29.31 8.88
CA ALA A 161 -22.12 -28.99 10.30
C ALA A 161 -21.80 -27.51 10.53
N HIS A 162 -22.15 -26.96 11.69
CA HIS A 162 -21.60 -25.67 12.14
C HIS A 162 -20.26 -25.84 12.86
N HIS A 163 -19.34 -24.88 12.72
CA HIS A 163 -18.01 -24.98 13.33
C HIS A 163 -18.04 -25.07 14.87
N LEU A 164 -19.12 -24.63 15.53
CA LEU A 164 -19.29 -24.80 16.97
C LEU A 164 -19.37 -26.27 17.45
N VAL A 165 -19.74 -27.21 16.57
CA VAL A 165 -19.92 -28.64 16.93
C VAL A 165 -18.98 -29.59 16.20
N SER A 166 -18.15 -29.08 15.28
CA SER A 166 -17.25 -29.87 14.43
C SER A 166 -16.07 -29.01 13.99
N ASP A 167 -14.98 -29.64 13.57
CA ASP A 167 -13.85 -29.03 12.88
C ASP A 167 -13.49 -29.85 11.63
N GLY A 168 -12.51 -29.41 10.84
CA GLY A 168 -12.10 -30.11 9.61
C GLY A 168 -11.63 -31.56 9.85
N TRP A 169 -11.01 -31.85 11.00
CA TRP A 169 -10.63 -33.21 11.41
C TRP A 169 -11.87 -34.06 11.72
N SER A 170 -12.82 -33.49 12.47
CA SER A 170 -14.08 -34.13 12.83
C SER A 170 -14.91 -34.45 11.59
N ILE A 171 -14.97 -33.59 10.57
CA ILE A 171 -15.70 -33.86 9.33
C ILE A 171 -15.20 -35.14 8.64
N GLN A 172 -13.88 -35.36 8.56
CA GLN A 172 -13.33 -36.59 7.98
C GLN A 172 -13.58 -37.80 8.90
N LEU A 173 -13.36 -37.68 10.21
CA LEU A 173 -13.67 -38.72 11.19
C LEU A 173 -15.14 -39.16 11.11
N LEU A 174 -16.07 -38.21 10.94
CA LEU A 174 -17.50 -38.49 10.81
C LEU A 174 -17.81 -39.20 9.48
N LEU A 175 -17.17 -38.83 8.36
CA LEU A 175 -17.30 -39.58 7.10
C LEU A 175 -16.80 -41.02 7.23
N ASP A 176 -15.67 -41.23 7.93
CA ASP A 176 -15.08 -42.56 8.12
C ASP A 176 -15.96 -43.44 9.02
N GLU A 177 -16.45 -42.91 10.15
CA GLU A 177 -17.38 -43.64 11.03
C GLU A 177 -18.73 -43.91 10.33
N LEU A 178 -19.27 -42.96 9.57
CA LEU A 178 -20.50 -43.16 8.79
C LEU A 178 -20.33 -44.28 7.75
N THR A 179 -19.20 -44.29 7.02
CA THR A 179 -18.88 -45.32 6.01
C THR A 179 -18.69 -46.69 6.65
N ALA A 180 -18.02 -46.77 7.81
CA ALA A 180 -17.80 -48.00 8.55
C ALA A 180 -19.13 -48.59 9.09
N VAL A 181 -19.97 -47.76 9.72
CA VAL A 181 -21.29 -48.20 10.24
C VAL A 181 -22.24 -48.56 9.11
N HIS A 182 -22.23 -47.81 8.01
CA HIS A 182 -23.01 -48.13 6.80
C HIS A 182 -22.62 -49.49 6.23
N THR A 183 -21.33 -49.69 5.95
CA THR A 183 -20.82 -50.91 5.31
C THR A 183 -21.09 -52.15 6.19
N ALA A 184 -20.86 -52.05 7.51
CA ALA A 184 -21.19 -53.11 8.45
C ALA A 184 -22.69 -53.44 8.43
N ALA A 185 -23.56 -52.42 8.46
CA ALA A 185 -25.00 -52.60 8.44
C ALA A 185 -25.53 -53.17 7.10
N VAL A 186 -24.85 -52.93 5.97
CA VAL A 186 -25.16 -53.57 4.67
C VAL A 186 -24.80 -55.06 4.68
N VAL A 187 -23.66 -55.45 5.25
CA VAL A 187 -23.23 -56.86 5.34
C VAL A 187 -23.78 -57.61 6.56
N GLY A 188 -24.70 -57.01 7.32
CA GLY A 188 -25.37 -57.63 8.46
C GLY A 188 -24.49 -57.82 9.69
N ARG A 189 -23.55 -56.91 9.95
CA ARG A 189 -22.63 -56.90 11.10
C ARG A 189 -22.76 -55.60 11.90
N GLU A 190 -22.29 -55.61 13.13
CA GLU A 190 -21.99 -54.38 13.88
C GLU A 190 -20.63 -53.83 13.45
N ALA A 191 -20.44 -52.51 13.55
CA ALA A 191 -19.17 -51.87 13.19
C ALA A 191 -18.22 -51.78 14.40
N GLU A 192 -16.97 -52.16 14.19
CA GLU A 192 -15.90 -52.00 15.16
C GLU A 192 -15.34 -50.57 15.08
N LEU A 193 -15.92 -49.64 15.84
CA LEU A 193 -15.41 -48.27 15.98
C LEU A 193 -14.40 -48.17 17.14
N PRO A 194 -13.39 -47.27 17.07
CA PRO A 194 -12.46 -47.03 18.17
C PRO A 194 -13.19 -46.68 19.49
N PRO A 195 -12.72 -47.15 20.66
CA PRO A 195 -13.32 -46.75 21.93
C PRO A 195 -13.01 -45.28 22.24
N LEU A 196 -14.04 -44.51 22.62
CA LEU A 196 -13.85 -43.14 23.11
C LEU A 196 -13.25 -43.19 24.51
N LYS A 197 -12.18 -42.40 24.75
CA LYS A 197 -11.45 -42.37 26.03
C LYS A 197 -11.92 -41.28 26.99
N GLY A 198 -12.88 -40.45 26.56
CA GLY A 198 -13.45 -39.33 27.30
C GLY A 198 -14.61 -38.72 26.50
N SER A 199 -15.09 -37.55 26.93
CA SER A 199 -16.15 -36.78 26.26
C SER A 199 -15.66 -35.39 25.82
N PHE A 200 -16.43 -34.72 24.96
CA PHE A 200 -16.12 -33.33 24.61
C PHE A 200 -16.31 -32.38 25.81
N GLY A 201 -17.26 -32.67 26.71
CA GLY A 201 -17.37 -31.96 27.99
C GLY A 201 -16.09 -32.01 28.84
N ASP A 202 -15.38 -33.15 28.84
CA ASP A 202 -14.09 -33.28 29.53
C ASP A 202 -12.97 -32.47 28.87
N HIS A 203 -13.06 -32.20 27.56
CA HIS A 203 -12.15 -31.27 26.87
C HIS A 203 -12.45 -29.81 27.24
N VAL A 204 -13.72 -29.41 27.18
CA VAL A 204 -14.19 -28.07 27.55
C VAL A 204 -13.72 -27.68 28.96
N MET A 205 -13.95 -28.57 29.94
CA MET A 205 -13.57 -28.31 31.34
C MET A 205 -12.06 -28.27 31.54
N TRP A 206 -11.32 -29.15 30.86
CA TRP A 206 -9.85 -29.16 30.90
C TRP A 206 -9.24 -27.89 30.29
N GLN A 207 -9.78 -27.42 29.17
CA GLN A 207 -9.28 -26.23 28.49
C GLN A 207 -9.57 -24.96 29.32
N ARG A 208 -10.77 -24.85 29.90
CA ARG A 208 -11.09 -23.74 30.82
C ARG A 208 -10.23 -23.72 32.07
N ALA A 209 -9.90 -24.88 32.65
CA ALA A 209 -8.97 -24.95 33.78
C ALA A 209 -7.58 -24.40 33.39
N ARG A 210 -7.10 -24.72 32.17
CA ARG A 210 -5.81 -24.25 31.63
C ARG A 210 -5.78 -22.77 31.24
N ALA A 211 -6.93 -22.13 31.02
CA ALA A 211 -7.03 -20.70 30.73
C ALA A 211 -6.76 -19.79 31.94
N THR A 212 -6.42 -20.35 33.11
CA THR A 212 -6.17 -19.61 34.35
C THR A 212 -4.89 -20.05 35.06
N GLY A 213 -4.33 -19.14 35.87
CA GLY A 213 -3.15 -19.40 36.71
C GLY A 213 -1.81 -19.38 35.97
N PRO A 214 -0.70 -19.80 36.62
CA PRO A 214 0.66 -19.47 36.19
C PRO A 214 1.07 -19.97 34.80
N ALA A 215 0.38 -20.96 34.24
CA ALA A 215 0.61 -21.41 32.86
C ALA A 215 -0.03 -20.47 31.83
N ALA A 216 -1.24 -19.98 32.11
CA ALA A 216 -1.91 -18.97 31.30
C ALA A 216 -1.16 -17.62 31.35
N ASP A 217 -0.67 -17.22 32.54
CA ASP A 217 0.12 -15.98 32.69
C ASP A 217 1.40 -16.01 31.83
N ARG A 218 2.09 -17.16 31.78
CA ARG A 218 3.26 -17.36 30.90
C ARG A 218 2.89 -17.37 29.42
N ALA A 219 1.76 -17.97 29.06
CA ALA A 219 1.26 -17.95 27.68
C ALA A 219 0.94 -16.52 27.24
N LEU A 220 0.24 -15.74 28.08
CA LEU A 220 -0.07 -14.34 27.80
C LEU A 220 1.21 -13.50 27.68
N ALA A 221 2.18 -13.68 28.57
CA ALA A 221 3.47 -12.99 28.48
C ALA A 221 4.24 -13.33 27.19
N TYR A 222 4.22 -14.60 26.76
CA TYR A 222 4.81 -15.02 25.48
C TYR A 222 4.12 -14.34 24.29
N TRP A 223 2.79 -14.47 24.17
CA TRP A 223 2.04 -13.91 23.04
C TRP A 223 2.10 -12.37 23.00
N THR A 224 2.08 -11.71 24.16
CA THR A 224 2.23 -10.24 24.25
C THR A 224 3.62 -9.80 23.78
N ALA A 225 4.68 -10.57 24.07
CA ALA A 225 6.03 -10.26 23.62
C ALA A 225 6.23 -10.53 22.11
N GLU A 226 5.71 -11.66 21.60
CA GLU A 226 5.79 -12.05 20.19
C GLU A 226 5.04 -11.07 19.28
N LEU A 227 3.87 -10.60 19.72
CA LEU A 227 2.99 -9.70 18.97
C LEU A 227 3.12 -8.22 19.37
N ALA A 228 4.10 -7.86 20.20
CA ALA A 228 4.32 -6.48 20.63
C ALA A 228 4.50 -5.54 19.42
N ALA A 229 3.76 -4.43 19.39
CA ALA A 229 3.66 -3.51 18.25
C ALA A 229 3.44 -4.27 16.92
N PRO A 230 2.23 -4.84 16.71
CA PRO A 230 1.93 -5.56 15.49
C PRO A 230 1.89 -4.59 14.29
N PRO A 231 2.09 -5.08 13.04
CA PRO A 231 2.00 -4.26 11.84
C PRO A 231 0.61 -3.60 11.68
N GLY A 232 0.57 -2.48 10.97
CA GLY A 232 -0.62 -1.65 10.80
C GLY A 232 -1.81 -2.31 10.07
N PRO A 233 -2.98 -1.65 10.06
CA PRO A 233 -4.29 -2.30 9.96
C PRO A 233 -4.73 -2.78 8.55
N GLY A 234 -3.82 -3.04 7.62
CA GLY A 234 -4.15 -3.43 6.23
C GLY A 234 -2.96 -4.01 5.45
N LEU A 235 -3.23 -4.90 4.49
CA LEU A 235 -2.25 -5.20 3.44
C LEU A 235 -2.31 -4.12 2.33
N PRO A 236 -1.26 -3.31 2.11
CA PRO A 236 -1.28 -2.14 1.20
C PRO A 236 -1.16 -2.52 -0.28
N PHE A 237 -2.04 -3.40 -0.75
CA PHE A 237 -2.24 -3.66 -2.18
C PHE A 237 -2.77 -2.41 -2.92
N ALA A 238 -2.99 -2.51 -4.23
CA ALA A 238 -3.68 -1.48 -4.98
C ALA A 238 -5.20 -1.72 -4.84
N PRO A 239 -5.95 -0.85 -4.12
CA PRO A 239 -7.40 -1.01 -4.04
C PRO A 239 -8.01 -0.84 -5.43
N ALA A 240 -9.01 -1.66 -5.74
CA ALA A 240 -9.70 -1.59 -7.01
C ALA A 240 -10.45 -0.25 -7.16
N PRO A 241 -10.44 0.39 -8.34
CA PRO A 241 -11.31 1.54 -8.61
C PRO A 241 -12.76 1.07 -8.79
N GLY A 242 -13.53 1.13 -7.70
CA GLY A 242 -14.96 0.83 -7.71
C GLY A 242 -15.58 0.85 -6.29
N PRO A 243 -16.93 0.92 -6.18
CA PRO A 243 -17.61 0.71 -4.91
C PRO A 243 -17.37 -0.73 -4.43
N GLY A 244 -16.97 -0.90 -3.17
CA GLY A 244 -16.55 -2.20 -2.62
C GLY A 244 -17.61 -3.29 -2.79
N GLY A 245 -17.28 -4.29 -3.64
CA GLY A 245 -18.04 -5.54 -3.71
C GLY A 245 -17.88 -6.34 -2.42
N ARG A 246 -18.77 -7.30 -2.17
CA ARG A 246 -18.61 -8.20 -1.02
C ARG A 246 -17.55 -9.25 -1.37
N ALA A 247 -16.81 -9.76 -0.39
CA ALA A 247 -15.86 -10.86 -0.60
C ALA A 247 -16.52 -12.09 -1.28
N ALA A 248 -17.82 -12.29 -1.07
CA ALA A 248 -18.62 -13.33 -1.73
C ALA A 248 -18.76 -13.19 -3.26
N ASP A 249 -18.48 -12.02 -3.83
CA ASP A 249 -18.60 -11.75 -5.27
C ASP A 249 -17.27 -11.97 -6.03
N ALA A 250 -16.16 -12.26 -5.34
CA ALA A 250 -14.83 -12.42 -5.93
C ALA A 250 -14.53 -13.88 -6.33
N GLU A 251 -14.13 -14.10 -7.58
CA GLU A 251 -13.73 -15.42 -8.08
C GLU A 251 -12.34 -15.84 -7.54
N PRO A 252 -12.19 -17.02 -6.90
CA PRO A 252 -10.91 -17.49 -6.38
C PRO A 252 -9.87 -17.75 -7.48
N VAL A 253 -8.63 -17.35 -7.23
CA VAL A 253 -7.52 -17.55 -8.17
C VAL A 253 -6.84 -18.89 -7.89
N ARG A 254 -6.56 -19.68 -8.93
CA ARG A 254 -5.98 -21.03 -8.82
C ARG A 254 -4.66 -21.19 -9.57
N THR A 255 -3.67 -21.85 -8.98
CA THR A 255 -2.43 -22.29 -9.66
C THR A 255 -1.96 -23.65 -9.11
N ARG A 256 -0.93 -24.26 -9.71
CA ARG A 256 -0.38 -25.56 -9.28
C ARG A 256 1.14 -25.50 -9.18
N ILE A 257 1.67 -26.03 -8.07
CA ILE A 257 3.10 -26.38 -7.95
C ILE A 257 3.27 -27.82 -8.45
N PRO A 258 4.14 -28.10 -9.44
CA PRO A 258 4.44 -29.46 -9.86
C PRO A 258 5.09 -30.30 -8.75
N ALA A 259 4.79 -31.60 -8.68
CA ALA A 259 5.31 -32.52 -7.65
C ALA A 259 6.83 -32.45 -7.46
N ALA A 260 7.60 -32.31 -8.54
CA ALA A 260 9.06 -32.20 -8.48
C ALA A 260 9.52 -30.91 -7.75
N ALA A 261 8.82 -29.79 -7.95
CA ALA A 261 9.12 -28.53 -7.27
C ALA A 261 8.70 -28.59 -5.79
N ALA A 262 7.53 -29.16 -5.49
CA ALA A 262 7.08 -29.34 -4.11
C ALA A 262 8.02 -30.25 -3.30
N ALA A 263 8.41 -31.40 -3.87
CA ALA A 263 9.37 -32.32 -3.25
C ALA A 263 10.75 -31.68 -3.01
N ALA A 264 11.15 -30.71 -3.83
CA ALA A 264 12.40 -29.96 -3.68
C ALA A 264 12.34 -28.92 -2.56
N VAL A 265 11.24 -28.15 -2.46
CA VAL A 265 10.96 -27.23 -1.34
C VAL A 265 10.95 -27.98 -0.01
N GLU A 266 10.24 -29.10 0.05
CA GLU A 266 10.19 -29.96 1.24
C GLU A 266 11.52 -30.68 1.51
N GLY A 267 12.31 -30.93 0.48
CA GLY A 267 13.70 -31.41 0.60
C GLY A 267 14.57 -30.43 1.38
N LEU A 268 14.53 -29.15 1.00
CA LEU A 268 15.22 -28.08 1.72
C LEU A 268 14.65 -27.89 3.13
N ALA A 269 13.33 -27.98 3.31
CA ALA A 269 12.72 -27.93 4.64
C ALA A 269 13.31 -29.00 5.57
N ARG A 270 13.42 -30.25 5.10
CA ARG A 270 14.00 -31.36 5.86
C ARG A 270 15.47 -31.13 6.23
N THR A 271 16.28 -30.50 5.37
CA THR A 271 17.70 -30.22 5.71
C THR A 271 17.86 -29.15 6.80
N HIS A 272 16.88 -28.24 6.98
CA HIS A 272 16.83 -27.28 8.07
C HIS A 272 15.97 -27.75 9.27
N GLY A 273 15.55 -29.02 9.31
CA GLY A 273 14.72 -29.56 10.39
C GLY A 273 13.32 -28.93 10.48
N CYS A 274 12.79 -28.46 9.34
CA CYS A 274 11.50 -27.81 9.21
C CYS A 274 10.47 -28.76 8.58
N THR A 275 9.18 -28.53 8.84
CA THR A 275 8.07 -29.27 8.21
C THR A 275 7.70 -28.68 6.84
N PRO A 276 6.97 -29.42 5.96
CA PRO A 276 6.38 -28.85 4.75
C PRO A 276 5.55 -27.59 5.00
N PHE A 277 4.74 -27.58 6.08
CA PHE A 277 3.97 -26.41 6.50
C PHE A 277 4.86 -25.19 6.75
N MET A 278 5.95 -25.33 7.51
CA MET A 278 6.88 -24.23 7.80
C MET A 278 7.50 -23.66 6.51
N ALA A 279 7.83 -24.51 5.54
CA ALA A 279 8.45 -24.06 4.28
C ALA A 279 7.45 -23.34 3.35
N TRP A 280 6.22 -23.85 3.24
CA TRP A 280 5.17 -23.19 2.46
C TRP A 280 4.68 -21.90 3.11
N LEU A 281 4.58 -21.86 4.44
CA LEU A 281 4.32 -20.63 5.19
C LEU A 281 5.41 -19.58 4.96
N ALA A 282 6.69 -19.97 5.03
CA ALA A 282 7.80 -19.06 4.77
C ALA A 282 7.76 -18.48 3.33
N LEU A 283 7.45 -19.32 2.33
CA LEU A 283 7.26 -18.85 0.95
C LEU A 283 6.06 -17.90 0.81
N TYR A 284 4.95 -18.18 1.51
CA TYR A 284 3.78 -17.29 1.52
C TYR A 284 4.08 -15.95 2.21
N GLN A 285 4.79 -15.96 3.33
CA GLN A 285 5.24 -14.74 4.02
C GLN A 285 6.15 -13.90 3.11
N VAL A 286 7.09 -14.51 2.38
CA VAL A 286 7.88 -13.83 1.33
C VAL A 286 6.98 -13.26 0.24
N LEU A 287 6.01 -14.04 -0.25
CA LEU A 287 5.10 -13.60 -1.31
C LEU A 287 4.31 -12.35 -0.91
N VAL A 288 3.67 -12.37 0.27
CA VAL A 288 2.88 -11.24 0.78
C VAL A 288 3.78 -10.03 1.06
N ALA A 289 4.90 -10.22 1.75
CA ALA A 289 5.84 -9.15 2.06
C ALA A 289 6.39 -8.45 0.80
N ARG A 290 6.71 -9.23 -0.24
CA ARG A 290 7.26 -8.70 -1.49
C ARG A 290 6.24 -7.92 -2.31
N HIS A 291 4.95 -8.29 -2.31
CA HIS A 291 3.92 -7.56 -3.07
C HIS A 291 3.36 -6.35 -2.32
N THR A 292 3.38 -6.35 -0.99
CA THR A 292 2.91 -5.24 -0.16
C THR A 292 4.01 -4.24 0.20
N GLY A 293 5.29 -4.66 0.16
CA GLY A 293 6.41 -3.91 0.73
C GLY A 293 6.48 -3.96 2.26
N GLN A 294 5.52 -4.61 2.94
CA GLN A 294 5.55 -4.79 4.39
C GLN A 294 6.59 -5.85 4.76
N ARG A 295 7.49 -5.51 5.69
CA ARG A 295 8.58 -6.38 6.15
C ARG A 295 8.21 -7.25 7.35
N ASP A 296 7.17 -6.86 8.07
CA ASP A 296 6.67 -7.52 9.27
C ASP A 296 5.25 -7.97 8.96
N ILE A 297 5.05 -9.29 8.86
CA ILE A 297 3.79 -9.92 8.44
C ILE A 297 3.36 -10.88 9.54
N VAL A 298 2.09 -10.79 9.97
CA VAL A 298 1.45 -11.81 10.81
C VAL A 298 0.46 -12.58 9.96
N VAL A 299 0.62 -13.91 9.91
CA VAL A 299 -0.25 -14.82 9.16
C VAL A 299 -1.05 -15.67 10.15
N GLY A 300 -2.37 -15.70 10.01
CA GLY A 300 -3.22 -16.66 10.71
C GLY A 300 -3.09 -18.04 10.09
N ALA A 301 -2.91 -19.07 10.91
CA ALA A 301 -2.93 -20.46 10.45
C ALA A 301 -3.73 -21.36 11.39
N PRO A 302 -4.51 -22.32 10.88
CA PRO A 302 -5.27 -23.24 11.70
C PRO A 302 -4.38 -24.35 12.28
N THR A 303 -4.80 -24.88 13.42
CA THR A 303 -4.27 -26.10 14.02
C THR A 303 -5.41 -27.03 14.42
N ALA A 304 -5.13 -28.32 14.52
CA ALA A 304 -6.10 -29.31 14.96
C ALA A 304 -6.55 -29.13 16.43
N GLY A 305 -5.76 -28.42 17.26
CA GLY A 305 -6.02 -28.15 18.68
C GLY A 305 -6.21 -29.36 19.61
N ARG A 306 -6.02 -30.59 19.09
CA ARG A 306 -6.06 -31.86 19.83
C ARG A 306 -4.75 -32.07 20.59
N GLU A 307 -4.60 -31.34 21.69
CA GLU A 307 -3.43 -31.44 22.57
C GLU A 307 -3.33 -32.77 23.34
N ARG A 308 -4.42 -33.55 23.41
CA ARG A 308 -4.50 -34.81 24.16
C ARG A 308 -4.82 -35.97 23.23
N VAL A 309 -4.21 -37.14 23.47
CA VAL A 309 -4.45 -38.36 22.67
C VAL A 309 -5.89 -38.88 22.85
N GLU A 310 -6.55 -38.52 23.95
CA GLU A 310 -7.96 -38.80 24.20
C GLU A 310 -8.90 -38.01 23.27
N ASP A 311 -8.45 -36.86 22.74
CA ASP A 311 -9.24 -35.98 21.89
C ASP A 311 -9.20 -36.41 20.40
N GLU A 312 -8.24 -37.22 19.97
CA GLU A 312 -8.05 -37.62 18.57
C GLU A 312 -9.28 -38.32 17.94
N ALA A 313 -10.05 -39.04 18.76
CA ALA A 313 -11.20 -39.86 18.34
C ALA A 313 -12.56 -39.17 18.56
N LEU A 314 -12.60 -37.91 19.02
CA LEU A 314 -13.84 -37.18 19.32
C LEU A 314 -14.23 -36.23 18.18
N ALA A 315 -15.50 -36.20 17.79
CA ALA A 315 -16.02 -35.07 17.00
C ALA A 315 -16.26 -33.86 17.92
N GLY A 316 -15.94 -32.65 17.45
CA GLY A 316 -16.13 -31.41 18.20
C GLY A 316 -15.38 -30.22 17.60
N CYS A 317 -15.53 -29.04 18.22
CA CYS A 317 -14.78 -27.84 17.86
C CYS A 317 -13.45 -27.81 18.64
N PHE A 318 -12.40 -28.45 18.12
CA PHE A 318 -11.06 -28.40 18.72
C PHE A 318 -10.14 -27.35 18.07
N THR A 319 -10.51 -26.80 16.90
CA THR A 319 -9.60 -25.93 16.15
C THR A 319 -9.10 -24.73 16.95
N ALA A 320 -7.85 -24.36 16.70
CA ALA A 320 -7.21 -23.18 17.27
C ALA A 320 -6.39 -22.47 16.19
N VAL A 321 -6.27 -21.15 16.30
CA VAL A 321 -5.60 -20.31 15.30
C VAL A 321 -4.29 -19.76 15.87
N LEU A 322 -3.19 -19.93 15.14
CA LEU A 322 -1.89 -19.35 15.49
C LEU A 322 -1.67 -18.04 14.72
N PRO A 323 -1.39 -16.91 15.40
CA PRO A 323 -0.84 -15.72 14.76
C PRO A 323 0.67 -15.88 14.58
N LEU A 324 1.12 -16.14 13.35
CA LEU A 324 2.50 -16.46 13.03
C LEU A 324 3.20 -15.25 12.39
N ARG A 325 3.96 -14.51 13.20
CA ARG A 325 4.73 -13.32 12.81
C ARG A 325 6.03 -13.69 12.09
N ALA A 326 6.46 -12.86 11.13
CA ALA A 326 7.78 -12.93 10.52
C ALA A 326 8.33 -11.53 10.21
N ASP A 327 9.59 -11.27 10.63
CA ASP A 327 10.43 -10.12 10.22
C ASP A 327 11.33 -10.53 9.05
N LEU A 328 10.99 -10.04 7.85
CA LEU A 328 11.67 -10.25 6.57
C LEU A 328 12.61 -9.09 6.20
N GLY A 329 13.34 -8.52 7.18
CA GLY A 329 14.32 -7.46 6.95
C GLY A 329 15.39 -7.76 5.89
N ASP A 330 16.09 -6.72 5.41
CA ASP A 330 16.85 -6.71 4.14
C ASP A 330 17.91 -7.81 3.94
N LYS A 331 18.39 -8.44 5.03
CA LYS A 331 19.45 -9.45 5.03
C LYS A 331 18.95 -10.86 5.39
N VAL A 332 17.65 -11.04 5.57
CA VAL A 332 17.07 -12.35 5.88
C VAL A 332 17.15 -13.22 4.62
N THR A 333 17.87 -14.34 4.70
CA THR A 333 17.96 -15.34 3.63
C THR A 333 16.80 -16.32 3.75
N PHE A 334 16.46 -17.06 2.68
CA PHE A 334 15.38 -18.04 2.78
C PHE A 334 15.69 -19.16 3.78
N ALA A 335 16.92 -19.67 3.82
CA ALA A 335 17.38 -20.60 4.86
C ALA A 335 17.23 -20.03 6.27
N GLY A 336 17.64 -18.77 6.49
CA GLY A 336 17.47 -18.10 7.77
C GLY A 336 16.01 -17.81 8.14
N LEU A 337 15.13 -17.66 7.15
CA LEU A 337 13.68 -17.54 7.37
C LEU A 337 13.07 -18.89 7.77
N LEU A 338 13.46 -20.00 7.14
CA LEU A 338 13.01 -21.35 7.55
C LEU A 338 13.34 -21.63 9.03
N GLU A 339 14.57 -21.33 9.45
CA GLU A 339 15.02 -21.54 10.82
C GLU A 339 14.20 -20.72 11.84
N ARG A 340 13.90 -19.45 11.52
CA ARG A 340 13.01 -18.59 12.32
C ARG A 340 11.56 -19.07 12.30
N THR A 341 11.03 -19.46 11.14
CA THR A 341 9.65 -19.94 11.00
C THR A 341 9.45 -21.19 11.85
N ARG A 342 10.44 -22.08 11.90
CA ARG A 342 10.47 -23.23 12.81
C ARG A 342 10.48 -22.80 14.28
N GLU A 343 11.26 -21.80 14.66
CA GLU A 343 11.27 -21.25 16.03
C GLU A 343 9.91 -20.63 16.40
N THR A 344 9.34 -19.76 15.56
CA THR A 344 8.03 -19.14 15.73
C THR A 344 6.92 -20.19 15.85
N VAL A 345 6.82 -21.13 14.89
CA VAL A 345 5.79 -22.18 14.90
C VAL A 345 5.95 -23.12 16.10
N THR A 346 7.17 -23.46 16.50
CA THR A 346 7.40 -24.31 17.68
C THR A 346 7.08 -23.56 18.98
N GLY A 347 7.40 -22.26 19.08
CA GLY A 347 7.02 -21.40 20.19
C GLY A 347 5.49 -21.30 20.31
N ALA A 348 4.82 -21.01 19.21
CA ALA A 348 3.37 -20.94 19.10
C ALA A 348 2.66 -22.24 19.50
N LEU A 349 3.20 -23.41 19.12
CA LEU A 349 2.65 -24.73 19.46
C LEU A 349 2.95 -25.20 20.89
N THR A 350 3.98 -24.64 21.55
CA THR A 350 4.37 -25.03 22.92
C THR A 350 3.77 -24.16 24.02
N HIS A 351 3.18 -23.02 23.65
CA HIS A 351 2.42 -22.16 24.57
C HIS A 351 0.92 -22.37 24.38
N PRO A 352 0.14 -22.51 25.48
CA PRO A 352 -1.31 -22.54 25.41
C PRO A 352 -1.88 -21.37 24.61
N GLN A 353 -3.02 -21.60 23.96
CA GLN A 353 -3.82 -20.51 23.42
C GLN A 353 -4.35 -19.63 24.57
N VAL A 354 -4.32 -18.33 24.33
CA VAL A 354 -4.88 -17.31 25.23
C VAL A 354 -6.18 -16.81 24.58
N PRO A 355 -7.26 -16.59 25.34
CA PRO A 355 -8.47 -15.95 24.83
C PRO A 355 -8.10 -14.67 24.04
N TYR A 356 -8.62 -14.56 22.81
CA TYR A 356 -8.20 -13.55 21.83
C TYR A 356 -8.35 -12.12 22.37
N GLU A 357 -9.41 -11.90 23.13
CA GLU A 357 -9.78 -10.64 23.77
C GLU A 357 -8.82 -10.27 24.93
N GLN A 358 -8.36 -11.26 25.69
CA GLN A 358 -7.34 -11.07 26.74
C GLN A 358 -5.99 -10.68 26.13
N LEU A 359 -5.66 -11.25 24.96
CA LEU A 359 -4.46 -10.90 24.20
C LEU A 359 -4.55 -9.49 23.59
N LEU A 360 -5.68 -9.11 22.98
CA LEU A 360 -5.90 -7.74 22.48
C LEU A 360 -5.83 -6.69 23.60
N GLY A 361 -6.41 -6.98 24.77
CA GLY A 361 -6.32 -6.11 25.94
C GLY A 361 -4.88 -5.91 26.42
N ALA A 362 -4.08 -6.99 26.48
CA ALA A 362 -2.67 -6.92 26.86
C ALA A 362 -1.78 -6.19 25.84
N LEU A 363 -2.17 -6.20 24.55
CA LEU A 363 -1.48 -5.46 23.48
C LEU A 363 -1.88 -3.99 23.39
N GLY A 364 -2.96 -3.57 24.06
CA GLY A 364 -3.47 -2.19 24.02
C GLY A 364 -4.07 -1.77 22.66
N THR A 365 -4.39 -2.75 21.80
CA THR A 365 -4.87 -2.54 20.42
C THR A 365 -6.38 -2.52 20.28
N ALA A 366 -7.13 -2.88 21.33
CA ALA A 366 -8.59 -2.88 21.35
C ALA A 366 -9.16 -1.45 21.21
N ARG A 367 -9.46 -1.02 19.98
CA ARG A 367 -10.01 0.31 19.69
C ARG A 367 -11.30 0.29 18.85
N ASP A 368 -11.34 -0.48 17.76
CA ASP A 368 -12.38 -0.28 16.73
C ASP A 368 -13.24 -1.51 16.37
N GLY A 369 -13.23 -2.57 17.18
CA GLY A 369 -14.07 -3.76 16.97
C GLY A 369 -13.77 -4.63 15.73
N ASP A 370 -12.89 -4.23 14.79
CA ASP A 370 -12.45 -5.08 13.66
C ASP A 370 -11.78 -6.35 14.20
N GLN A 371 -12.27 -7.51 13.78
CA GLN A 371 -11.87 -8.82 14.32
C GLN A 371 -10.58 -9.36 13.69
N ARG A 372 -9.98 -8.59 12.78
CA ARG A 372 -8.77 -8.89 12.01
C ARG A 372 -7.53 -8.14 12.54
N GLN A 373 -7.60 -7.61 13.77
CA GLN A 373 -6.58 -6.77 14.41
C GLN A 373 -5.20 -7.43 14.59
N LEU A 374 -5.11 -8.77 14.72
CA LEU A 374 -3.81 -9.46 14.87
C LEU A 374 -3.19 -9.92 13.54
N PHE A 375 -4.01 -10.23 12.54
CA PHE A 375 -3.57 -10.65 11.21
C PHE A 375 -4.71 -10.46 10.20
N ARG A 376 -4.33 -10.07 8.98
CA ARG A 376 -5.26 -9.85 7.86
C ARG A 376 -5.02 -10.81 6.70
N THR A 377 -4.22 -11.85 6.94
CA THR A 377 -3.89 -12.86 5.95
C THR A 377 -3.87 -14.25 6.57
N TRP A 378 -4.21 -15.26 5.78
CA TRP A 378 -4.39 -16.64 6.22
C TRP A 378 -3.60 -17.62 5.36
N PHE A 379 -3.02 -18.63 5.99
CA PHE A 379 -2.34 -19.73 5.30
C PHE A 379 -2.76 -21.08 5.85
N ASN A 380 -3.09 -22.02 4.96
CA ASN A 380 -3.48 -23.36 5.31
C ASN A 380 -2.87 -24.40 4.34
N LEU A 381 -2.35 -25.49 4.90
CA LEU A 381 -1.81 -26.62 4.14
C LEU A 381 -2.58 -27.88 4.53
N HIS A 382 -3.42 -28.36 3.61
CA HIS A 382 -4.24 -29.55 3.81
C HIS A 382 -3.40 -30.83 3.72
N THR A 383 -3.92 -31.93 4.26
CA THR A 383 -3.27 -33.25 4.21
C THR A 383 -4.04 -34.21 3.30
N GLU A 384 -3.38 -35.27 2.80
CA GLU A 384 -4.05 -36.29 1.99
C GLU A 384 -5.18 -37.02 2.73
N ALA A 385 -5.08 -37.13 4.06
CA ALA A 385 -6.14 -37.66 4.90
C ALA A 385 -7.40 -36.77 4.87
N ALA A 386 -7.24 -35.44 4.93
CA ALA A 386 -8.36 -34.48 4.83
C ALA A 386 -9.06 -34.50 3.45
N LEU A 387 -8.40 -35.03 2.42
CA LEU A 387 -8.97 -35.25 1.08
C LEU A 387 -9.75 -36.57 0.94
N GLY A 388 -9.83 -37.38 2.00
CA GLY A 388 -10.49 -38.69 1.97
C GLY A 388 -9.79 -39.72 1.06
N ARG A 389 -8.48 -39.54 0.80
CA ARG A 389 -7.71 -40.36 -0.16
C ARG A 389 -7.00 -41.57 0.45
N THR A 390 -7.27 -41.88 1.71
CA THR A 390 -6.84 -43.13 2.35
C THR A 390 -7.69 -44.29 1.83
N GLY A 391 -7.22 -44.96 0.78
CA GLY A 391 -7.93 -46.08 0.17
C GLY A 391 -8.12 -47.25 1.14
N THR A 392 -9.36 -47.51 1.54
CA THR A 392 -9.78 -48.83 2.03
C THR A 392 -10.36 -49.62 0.87
N ASP A 393 -9.49 -50.37 0.19
CA ASP A 393 -9.88 -51.40 -0.78
C ASP A 393 -10.54 -52.57 -0.03
N GLN A 394 -11.81 -52.40 0.31
CA GLN A 394 -12.69 -53.41 0.90
C GLN A 394 -14.02 -53.42 0.14
N GLY A 395 -14.08 -54.19 -0.95
CA GLY A 395 -15.14 -54.18 -1.96
C GLY A 395 -16.52 -54.68 -1.51
N ALA A 396 -17.16 -53.97 -0.58
CA ALA A 396 -18.55 -54.19 -0.15
C ALA A 396 -19.30 -52.90 0.24
N GLY A 397 -18.61 -51.75 0.36
CA GLY A 397 -19.21 -50.45 0.70
C GLY A 397 -19.34 -49.49 -0.50
N PRO A 398 -19.99 -48.34 -0.33
CA PRO A 398 -20.10 -47.31 -1.35
C PRO A 398 -18.76 -46.62 -1.64
N VAL A 399 -18.53 -46.18 -2.89
CA VAL A 399 -17.35 -45.39 -3.27
C VAL A 399 -17.68 -43.90 -3.14
N LEU A 400 -16.94 -43.18 -2.29
CA LEU A 400 -17.11 -41.73 -2.07
C LEU A 400 -15.96 -40.96 -2.75
N GLU A 401 -16.28 -40.17 -3.77
CA GLU A 401 -15.32 -39.24 -4.40
C GLU A 401 -15.59 -37.80 -3.96
N PRO A 402 -14.58 -36.98 -3.61
CA PRO A 402 -14.78 -35.55 -3.35
C PRO A 402 -15.29 -34.82 -4.59
N VAL A 403 -16.35 -34.02 -4.43
CA VAL A 403 -16.72 -32.99 -5.42
C VAL A 403 -15.78 -31.81 -5.19
N PRO A 404 -14.98 -31.38 -6.18
CA PRO A 404 -14.17 -30.18 -6.06
C PRO A 404 -15.07 -28.96 -5.93
N GLY A 405 -14.95 -28.23 -4.82
CA GLY A 405 -15.57 -26.93 -4.62
C GLY A 405 -14.56 -25.79 -4.81
N ASP A 406 -15.08 -24.58 -4.89
CA ASP A 406 -14.34 -23.40 -4.44
C ASP A 406 -14.32 -23.38 -2.90
N PRO A 407 -13.21 -22.96 -2.27
CA PRO A 407 -13.24 -22.64 -0.84
C PRO A 407 -14.25 -21.50 -0.60
N PRO A 408 -14.82 -21.39 0.61
CA PRO A 408 -15.69 -20.27 0.93
C PRO A 408 -14.93 -18.94 0.77
N PRO A 409 -15.65 -17.84 0.51
CA PRO A 409 -15.06 -16.50 0.51
C PRO A 409 -14.32 -16.23 1.81
N SER A 410 -13.11 -15.71 1.73
CA SER A 410 -12.33 -15.42 2.94
C SER A 410 -12.81 -14.13 3.61
N PRO A 411 -12.88 -14.06 4.96
CA PRO A 411 -13.09 -12.82 5.69
C PRO A 411 -11.80 -11.95 5.77
N TYR A 412 -10.65 -12.49 5.36
CA TYR A 412 -9.34 -11.82 5.40
C TYR A 412 -9.01 -11.15 4.06
N ASP A 413 -8.13 -10.13 4.07
CA ASP A 413 -7.67 -9.41 2.87
C ASP A 413 -7.12 -10.38 1.80
N LEU A 414 -6.43 -11.44 2.24
CA LEU A 414 -5.79 -12.43 1.39
C LEU A 414 -5.67 -13.79 2.10
N SER A 415 -5.99 -14.90 1.44
CA SER A 415 -5.92 -16.24 2.03
C SER A 415 -5.46 -17.28 1.02
N LEU A 416 -4.49 -18.10 1.41
CA LEU A 416 -3.93 -19.17 0.57
C LEU A 416 -4.17 -20.54 1.19
N ASP A 417 -4.97 -21.36 0.50
CA ASP A 417 -5.16 -22.77 0.79
C ASP A 417 -4.35 -23.63 -0.19
N ALA A 418 -3.56 -24.54 0.35
CA ALA A 418 -2.71 -25.47 -0.39
C ALA A 418 -3.16 -26.92 -0.21
N TRP A 419 -3.51 -27.58 -1.31
CA TRP A 419 -4.15 -28.90 -1.35
C TRP A 419 -3.25 -29.94 -2.03
N PRO A 420 -2.90 -31.07 -1.37
CA PRO A 420 -2.16 -32.15 -2.00
C PRO A 420 -2.89 -32.76 -3.21
N ALA A 421 -2.18 -32.92 -4.33
CA ALA A 421 -2.69 -33.50 -5.57
C ALA A 421 -1.72 -34.60 -6.07
N PRO A 422 -2.15 -35.55 -6.93
CA PRO A 422 -1.26 -36.63 -7.39
C PRO A 422 -0.04 -36.08 -8.16
N ASP A 423 -0.23 -34.94 -8.82
CA ASP A 423 0.76 -34.27 -9.66
C ASP A 423 1.46 -33.09 -8.96
N GLY A 424 1.23 -32.89 -7.65
CA GLY A 424 1.88 -31.84 -6.86
C GLY A 424 0.98 -31.17 -5.80
N LEU A 425 0.93 -29.85 -5.79
CA LEU A 425 0.18 -29.05 -4.81
C LEU A 425 -0.72 -28.05 -5.54
N ASP A 426 -2.03 -28.20 -5.41
CA ASP A 426 -3.02 -27.26 -5.94
C ASP A 426 -3.19 -26.10 -4.96
N LEU A 427 -3.06 -24.87 -5.47
CA LEU A 427 -3.10 -23.64 -4.68
C LEU A 427 -4.33 -22.83 -5.03
N VAL A 428 -5.08 -22.39 -4.02
CA VAL A 428 -6.24 -21.51 -4.18
C VAL A 428 -6.07 -20.27 -3.33
N LEU A 429 -6.17 -19.10 -3.96
CA LEU A 429 -6.05 -17.79 -3.35
C LEU A 429 -7.42 -17.09 -3.37
N THR A 430 -7.96 -16.82 -2.20
CA THR A 430 -9.15 -15.97 -1.99
C THR A 430 -8.71 -14.62 -1.42
N PHE A 431 -9.49 -13.57 -1.65
CA PHE A 431 -9.10 -12.19 -1.35
C PHE A 431 -10.34 -11.29 -1.19
N ASP A 432 -10.18 -10.16 -0.49
CA ASP A 432 -11.19 -9.13 -0.39
C ASP A 432 -11.12 -8.20 -1.62
N PRO A 433 -12.18 -8.10 -2.46
CA PRO A 433 -12.19 -7.24 -3.66
C PRO A 433 -12.14 -5.74 -3.33
N ALA A 434 -12.38 -5.33 -2.08
CA ALA A 434 -12.13 -3.96 -1.64
C ALA A 434 -10.63 -3.66 -1.44
N VAL A 435 -9.80 -4.69 -1.26
CA VAL A 435 -8.35 -4.59 -1.02
C VAL A 435 -7.53 -4.89 -2.29
N LEU A 436 -7.99 -5.85 -3.10
CA LEU A 436 -7.21 -6.43 -4.19
C LEU A 436 -8.11 -6.82 -5.38
N ASP A 437 -7.76 -6.42 -6.60
CA ASP A 437 -8.48 -6.90 -7.80
C ASP A 437 -8.01 -8.31 -8.25
N GLY A 438 -8.88 -9.02 -8.99
CA GLY A 438 -8.60 -10.40 -9.42
C GLY A 438 -7.42 -10.59 -10.37
N ALA A 439 -7.04 -9.58 -11.17
CA ALA A 439 -5.87 -9.65 -12.05
C ALA A 439 -4.56 -9.45 -11.25
N THR A 440 -4.60 -8.57 -10.25
CA THR A 440 -3.49 -8.43 -9.29
C THR A 440 -3.39 -9.67 -8.38
N ALA A 441 -4.51 -10.24 -7.91
CA ALA A 441 -4.53 -11.52 -7.19
C ALA A 441 -3.94 -12.67 -8.02
N ARG A 442 -4.27 -12.73 -9.33
CA ARG A 442 -3.64 -13.67 -10.28
C ARG A 442 -2.14 -13.46 -10.38
N THR A 443 -1.72 -12.20 -10.54
CA THR A 443 -0.31 -11.83 -10.63
C THR A 443 0.45 -12.28 -9.39
N VAL A 444 -0.09 -12.01 -8.19
CA VAL A 444 0.48 -12.45 -6.90
C VAL A 444 0.65 -13.97 -6.87
N LEU A 445 -0.41 -14.74 -7.11
CA LEU A 445 -0.34 -16.20 -7.01
C LEU A 445 0.67 -16.81 -8.00
N ASP A 446 0.75 -16.28 -9.22
CA ASP A 446 1.66 -16.76 -10.26
C ASP A 446 3.15 -16.49 -9.97
N ARG A 447 3.49 -15.65 -8.99
CA ARG A 447 4.89 -15.48 -8.53
C ARG A 447 5.36 -16.61 -7.61
N LEU A 448 4.44 -17.32 -6.95
CA LEU A 448 4.79 -18.31 -5.92
C LEU A 448 5.58 -19.52 -6.47
N PRO A 449 5.29 -20.09 -7.65
CA PRO A 449 6.12 -21.14 -8.26
C PRO A 449 7.56 -20.67 -8.54
N LEU A 450 7.73 -19.44 -9.04
CA LEU A 450 9.05 -18.85 -9.33
C LEU A 450 9.86 -18.60 -8.04
N LEU A 451 9.21 -18.07 -7.01
CA LEU A 451 9.81 -17.89 -5.69
C LEU A 451 10.23 -19.24 -5.08
N ALA A 452 9.40 -20.28 -5.20
CA ALA A 452 9.71 -21.63 -4.71
C ALA A 452 10.95 -22.21 -5.41
N GLU A 453 11.05 -22.12 -6.74
CA GLU A 453 12.23 -22.57 -7.49
C GLU A 453 13.49 -21.81 -7.07
N ALA A 454 13.40 -20.48 -7.00
CA ALA A 454 14.55 -19.64 -6.64
C ALA A 454 15.01 -19.84 -5.19
N ALA A 455 14.08 -20.03 -4.26
CA ALA A 455 14.35 -20.29 -2.84
C ALA A 455 15.06 -21.65 -2.63
N VAL A 456 14.75 -22.66 -3.44
CA VAL A 456 15.46 -23.95 -3.45
C VAL A 456 16.84 -23.84 -4.10
N ARG A 457 16.96 -23.09 -5.19
CA ARG A 457 18.21 -22.95 -5.96
C ARG A 457 19.25 -22.07 -5.26
N GLU A 458 18.80 -21.04 -4.54
CA GLU A 458 19.64 -20.00 -3.94
C GLU A 458 19.21 -19.69 -2.48
N PRO A 459 19.17 -20.68 -1.57
CA PRO A 459 18.59 -20.51 -0.23
C PRO A 459 19.35 -19.52 0.66
N HIS A 460 20.56 -19.12 0.25
CA HIS A 460 21.42 -18.16 0.94
C HIS A 460 21.35 -16.74 0.37
N LEU A 461 20.58 -16.48 -0.71
CA LEU A 461 20.27 -15.11 -1.12
C LEU A 461 19.26 -14.48 -0.15
N PRO A 462 19.32 -13.16 0.09
CA PRO A 462 18.27 -12.45 0.81
C PRO A 462 16.91 -12.62 0.13
N VAL A 463 15.83 -12.75 0.91
CA VAL A 463 14.46 -12.91 0.37
C VAL A 463 13.97 -11.71 -0.44
N ALA A 464 14.53 -10.53 -0.19
CA ALA A 464 14.35 -9.32 -1.00
C ALA A 464 15.02 -9.43 -2.40
N GLU A 465 16.02 -10.29 -2.56
CA GLU A 465 16.76 -10.53 -3.80
C GLU A 465 16.27 -11.77 -4.57
N LEU A 466 15.29 -12.53 -4.06
CA LEU A 466 14.63 -13.57 -4.85
C LEU A 466 13.85 -12.93 -6.03
N PRO A 467 13.88 -13.53 -7.24
CA PRO A 467 13.21 -12.98 -8.41
C PRO A 467 11.68 -13.11 -8.29
N LEU A 468 10.97 -12.05 -8.69
CA LEU A 468 9.51 -12.07 -8.91
C LEU A 468 9.15 -12.16 -10.40
N LEU A 469 10.08 -11.89 -11.30
CA LEU A 469 9.87 -11.99 -12.74
C LEU A 469 10.73 -13.12 -13.31
N ALA A 470 10.16 -13.87 -14.25
CA ALA A 470 10.94 -14.72 -15.13
C ALA A 470 11.79 -13.82 -16.07
N PRO A 471 12.98 -14.24 -16.51
CA PRO A 471 13.89 -13.40 -17.31
C PRO A 471 13.28 -12.78 -18.59
N GLY A 472 12.23 -13.39 -19.15
CA GLY A 472 11.50 -12.86 -20.32
C GLY A 472 10.45 -11.79 -20.01
N GLU A 473 9.96 -11.68 -18.76
CA GLU A 473 8.91 -10.71 -18.38
C GLU A 473 9.44 -9.29 -18.14
N HIS A 474 10.77 -9.13 -18.03
CA HIS A 474 11.38 -7.83 -17.74
C HIS A 474 11.08 -6.79 -18.84
N GLY A 475 11.06 -7.22 -20.11
CA GLY A 475 10.98 -6.31 -21.26
C GLY A 475 9.68 -5.52 -21.37
N SER A 476 8.54 -6.09 -20.95
CA SER A 476 7.23 -5.42 -21.01
C SER A 476 6.96 -4.45 -19.85
N LEU A 477 7.87 -4.42 -18.85
CA LEU A 477 7.75 -3.59 -17.64
C LEU A 477 8.74 -2.43 -17.62
N LEU A 478 9.56 -2.31 -18.66
CA LEU A 478 10.49 -1.21 -18.87
C LEU A 478 9.82 -0.13 -19.72
N PHE A 479 9.47 1.00 -19.10
CA PHE A 479 9.04 2.19 -19.84
C PHE A 479 10.27 2.93 -20.38
N GLY A 480 10.98 2.30 -21.31
CA GLY A 480 12.19 2.84 -21.92
C GLY A 480 11.91 3.79 -23.10
N PRO A 481 12.87 4.67 -23.46
CA PRO A 481 12.85 5.31 -24.77
C PRO A 481 12.88 4.22 -25.87
N PRO A 482 12.08 4.34 -26.94
CA PRO A 482 12.03 3.32 -27.97
C PRO A 482 13.41 3.12 -28.59
N LEU A 483 13.91 1.88 -28.57
CA LEU A 483 15.14 1.51 -29.25
C LEU A 483 14.97 1.73 -30.75
N GLU A 484 15.76 2.63 -31.32
CA GLU A 484 15.76 2.89 -32.77
C GLU A 484 16.02 1.57 -33.52
N GLY A 485 15.02 1.10 -34.27
CA GLY A 485 15.09 -0.11 -35.10
C GLY A 485 14.22 -1.30 -34.68
N SER A 486 13.51 -1.26 -33.54
CA SER A 486 12.57 -2.35 -33.19
C SER A 486 11.19 -2.18 -33.85
N ALA A 487 11.05 -2.69 -35.07
CA ALA A 487 9.74 -2.87 -35.70
C ALA A 487 8.98 -4.04 -35.05
N LEU A 488 8.31 -3.79 -33.92
CA LEU A 488 7.35 -4.73 -33.34
C LEU A 488 6.15 -4.88 -34.28
N THR A 489 6.09 -5.99 -34.99
CA THR A 489 4.97 -6.37 -35.86
C THR A 489 3.73 -6.67 -35.02
N GLY A 490 2.91 -5.65 -34.76
CA GLY A 490 1.58 -5.80 -34.18
C GLY A 490 0.62 -6.48 -35.14
N GLY A 491 -0.06 -7.53 -34.67
CA GLY A 491 -0.96 -8.35 -35.49
C GLY A 491 -1.87 -9.24 -34.65
N THR A 492 -2.69 -8.63 -33.79
CA THR A 492 -3.69 -9.31 -32.97
C THR A 492 -4.98 -9.60 -33.76
N THR A 493 -5.35 -10.87 -33.87
CA THR A 493 -6.77 -11.29 -33.84
C THR A 493 -6.89 -12.64 -33.13
N ALA A 494 -7.61 -12.66 -32.00
CA ALA A 494 -8.02 -13.89 -31.37
C ALA A 494 -9.34 -14.37 -31.97
N GLY A 495 -9.43 -15.66 -32.32
CA GLY A 495 -10.65 -16.34 -32.74
C GLY A 495 -10.67 -17.74 -32.14
N ALA A 496 -11.74 -18.06 -31.40
CA ALA A 496 -11.81 -19.29 -30.60
C ALA A 496 -12.05 -20.55 -31.44
N ALA A 497 -11.52 -21.70 -31.00
CA ALA A 497 -12.31 -22.88 -30.58
C ALA A 497 -11.50 -24.20 -30.53
N THR A 498 -11.80 -25.00 -29.50
CA THR A 498 -11.79 -26.49 -29.47
C THR A 498 -10.55 -27.29 -29.88
N GLY A 499 -9.93 -27.95 -28.89
CA GLY A 499 -9.97 -29.43 -28.83
C GLY A 499 -8.70 -30.25 -29.17
N THR A 500 -8.49 -31.28 -28.34
CA THR A 500 -7.73 -32.54 -28.58
C THR A 500 -6.18 -32.53 -28.66
N THR A 501 -5.58 -32.86 -27.50
CA THR A 501 -4.62 -33.97 -27.24
C THR A 501 -3.38 -34.23 -28.11
N ALA A 502 -2.27 -34.52 -27.40
CA ALA A 502 -1.05 -35.27 -27.80
C ALA A 502 -0.09 -34.52 -28.76
N ASP A 503 1.24 -34.72 -28.73
CA ASP A 503 2.11 -35.49 -27.83
C ASP A 503 3.48 -34.76 -27.71
N ALA A 504 4.26 -35.02 -26.66
CA ALA A 504 5.51 -34.29 -26.40
C ALA A 504 6.76 -35.17 -26.60
N THR A 505 7.61 -34.83 -27.58
CA THR A 505 8.97 -35.37 -27.71
C THR A 505 10.04 -34.30 -27.89
N SER A 506 10.68 -34.00 -26.76
CA SER A 506 12.07 -33.57 -26.51
C SER A 506 13.05 -33.29 -27.67
N GLY A 507 13.92 -32.29 -27.44
CA GLY A 507 15.34 -32.32 -27.85
C GLY A 507 15.67 -31.65 -29.19
N ALA A 508 15.80 -30.32 -29.25
CA ALA A 508 16.98 -29.54 -28.85
C ALA A 508 18.29 -29.86 -29.61
N THR A 509 18.74 -28.93 -30.46
CA THR A 509 20.15 -28.50 -30.45
C THR A 509 20.33 -27.10 -31.05
N THR A 510 21.11 -26.28 -30.36
CA THR A 510 21.52 -24.93 -30.76
C THR A 510 22.60 -24.97 -31.85
N ALA A 511 22.47 -24.12 -32.86
CA ALA A 511 23.55 -23.79 -33.78
C ALA A 511 24.00 -22.34 -33.55
N GLY A 512 25.32 -22.11 -33.57
CA GLY A 512 25.90 -20.76 -33.53
C GLY A 512 27.14 -20.69 -34.44
N PRO A 513 27.18 -19.69 -35.34
CA PRO A 513 28.43 -19.22 -35.95
C PRO A 513 28.52 -17.68 -35.93
N THR A 514 29.65 -16.99 -36.12
CA THR A 514 31.10 -17.26 -35.96
C THR A 514 31.78 -15.91 -36.17
N ALA A 515 32.81 -15.56 -35.39
CA ALA A 515 33.83 -14.59 -35.80
C ALA A 515 35.14 -14.82 -35.03
N GLY A 516 36.27 -14.81 -35.73
CA GLY A 516 37.62 -14.66 -35.14
C GLY A 516 38.28 -13.39 -35.70
N PRO A 517 39.61 -13.24 -35.69
CA PRO A 517 40.64 -14.10 -35.06
C PRO A 517 41.66 -13.30 -34.20
N ALA A 518 42.55 -13.97 -33.44
CA ALA A 518 44.01 -13.70 -33.42
C ALA A 518 44.80 -14.51 -32.35
N THR A 519 45.86 -15.19 -32.82
CA THR A 519 47.18 -15.45 -32.14
C THR A 519 47.26 -16.02 -30.71
N GLY A 520 47.87 -17.21 -30.56
CA GLY A 520 48.42 -17.67 -29.27
C GLY A 520 48.59 -19.20 -29.10
N GLN A 521 49.61 -19.80 -29.72
CA GLN A 521 50.06 -21.19 -29.46
C GLN A 521 50.80 -21.33 -28.11
N PRO A 522 51.16 -22.55 -27.63
CA PRO A 522 50.42 -23.82 -27.60
C PRO A 522 50.57 -24.56 -26.23
N THR A 523 49.98 -25.75 -26.04
CA THR A 523 50.71 -27.04 -25.86
C THR A 523 49.82 -28.20 -25.40
N THR A 524 49.96 -29.35 -26.08
CA THR A 524 49.92 -30.75 -25.56
C THR A 524 48.65 -31.34 -24.93
N ASP A 525 48.28 -32.61 -25.15
CA ASP A 525 48.63 -33.61 -26.19
C ASP A 525 47.67 -34.82 -26.08
N ARG A 526 47.50 -35.61 -27.15
CA ARG A 526 47.05 -37.04 -27.18
C ARG A 526 45.65 -37.45 -26.64
N ASN A 527 45.00 -38.52 -27.12
CA ASN A 527 45.09 -39.31 -28.38
C ASN A 527 43.90 -40.31 -28.47
N ALA A 528 43.58 -40.81 -29.67
CA ALA A 528 42.66 -41.93 -30.01
C ALA A 528 41.16 -41.75 -29.61
N GLY A 529 40.15 -42.08 -30.43
CA GLY A 529 40.07 -42.84 -31.69
C GLY A 529 39.65 -44.31 -31.48
N PRO A 530 39.12 -45.04 -32.49
CA PRO A 530 38.54 -44.57 -33.77
C PRO A 530 37.30 -45.42 -34.26
N ASP A 531 36.86 -45.18 -35.50
CA ASP A 531 36.32 -46.18 -36.47
C ASP A 531 34.97 -46.92 -36.20
N THR A 532 34.14 -47.31 -37.20
CA THR A 532 34.19 -47.19 -38.68
C THR A 532 32.80 -47.44 -39.32
N ALA A 533 32.52 -46.75 -40.44
CA ALA A 533 31.93 -47.24 -41.71
C ALA A 533 30.56 -47.99 -41.72
N THR A 534 29.84 -48.20 -42.83
CA THR A 534 30.21 -48.19 -44.28
C THR A 534 28.95 -48.01 -45.16
N SER A 535 29.08 -47.35 -46.33
CA SER A 535 28.43 -47.65 -47.65
C SER A 535 26.89 -47.90 -47.77
N GLU A 536 26.18 -47.66 -48.88
CA GLU A 536 26.51 -47.23 -50.25
C GLU A 536 25.21 -46.82 -50.99
N ALA A 537 25.32 -45.96 -52.03
CA ALA A 537 24.62 -45.99 -53.34
C ALA A 537 23.07 -46.24 -53.49
N THR A 538 22.34 -45.85 -54.55
CA THR A 538 22.46 -44.85 -55.65
C THR A 538 21.15 -44.89 -56.49
N VAL A 539 20.49 -43.74 -56.70
CA VAL A 539 19.64 -43.32 -57.86
C VAL A 539 18.42 -44.16 -58.35
N GLY A 540 17.27 -43.45 -58.52
CA GLY A 540 16.27 -43.63 -59.61
C GLY A 540 15.01 -44.47 -59.30
N ALA A 541 13.81 -44.20 -59.84
CA ALA A 541 13.35 -43.15 -60.76
C ALA A 541 11.81 -42.90 -60.69
N THR A 542 11.36 -41.89 -61.45
CA THR A 542 10.01 -41.34 -61.79
C THR A 542 8.90 -42.36 -62.19
N PRO A 543 7.57 -42.02 -62.33
CA PRO A 543 7.04 -40.81 -63.02
C PRO A 543 5.63 -40.18 -62.69
N ALA A 544 5.42 -38.98 -63.26
CA ALA A 544 4.21 -38.43 -63.93
C ALA A 544 2.82 -38.18 -63.24
N GLY A 545 2.53 -36.89 -62.96
CA GLY A 545 1.40 -36.05 -63.48
C GLY A 545 -0.09 -36.45 -63.31
N PRO A 546 -1.07 -35.62 -63.77
CA PRO A 546 -0.95 -34.31 -64.46
C PRO A 546 -1.91 -33.16 -63.99
N ALA A 547 -1.71 -31.94 -64.54
CA ALA A 547 -2.71 -30.87 -64.83
C ALA A 547 -3.48 -30.18 -63.66
N ALA A 548 -4.01 -28.94 -63.70
CA ALA A 548 -3.90 -27.70 -64.52
C ALA A 548 -4.83 -26.61 -63.86
N TYR A 549 -4.91 -25.30 -64.15
CA TYR A 549 -4.26 -24.38 -65.11
C TYR A 549 -4.51 -22.89 -64.69
N ARG A 550 -3.49 -22.01 -64.79
CA ARG A 550 -3.50 -20.59 -65.33
C ARG A 550 -4.45 -19.50 -64.78
N ASP A 551 -4.14 -18.20 -64.90
CA ASP A 551 -2.98 -17.39 -65.38
C ASP A 551 -2.89 -16.14 -64.44
N GLY A 552 -1.73 -15.56 -64.10
CA GLY A 552 -0.87 -14.67 -64.93
C GLY A 552 -1.15 -13.19 -64.56
N GLY A 553 -0.21 -12.24 -64.45
CA GLY A 553 1.23 -12.17 -64.68
C GLY A 553 1.81 -10.84 -64.09
N PRO A 554 3.09 -10.50 -64.29
CA PRO A 554 3.86 -9.72 -63.29
C PRO A 554 4.42 -8.35 -63.74
N ASP A 555 5.26 -7.80 -62.85
CA ASP A 555 6.45 -6.94 -63.07
C ASP A 555 6.38 -5.39 -63.05
N ALA A 556 7.05 -4.87 -62.01
CA ALA A 556 8.25 -3.99 -62.07
C ALA A 556 8.19 -2.47 -62.38
N ALA A 557 9.00 -1.77 -61.57
CA ALA A 557 9.92 -0.68 -61.93
C ALA A 557 9.49 0.83 -61.86
N THR A 558 10.15 1.50 -60.92
CA THR A 558 10.85 2.82 -61.04
C THR A 558 10.11 4.16 -61.12
N SER A 559 10.79 5.18 -60.57
CA SER A 559 10.61 6.64 -60.73
C SER A 559 9.35 7.23 -60.06
N ALA A 560 9.41 7.89 -58.90
CA ALA A 560 10.11 9.13 -58.52
C ALA A 560 9.40 10.44 -58.94
N ALA A 561 9.41 11.41 -58.01
CA ALA A 561 9.03 12.83 -58.13
C ALA A 561 7.54 13.19 -58.34
N THR A 562 7.02 14.38 -57.99
CA THR A 562 7.15 15.31 -56.84
C THR A 562 5.93 16.26 -56.90
N THR A 563 5.64 17.01 -55.82
CA THR A 563 4.84 18.27 -55.78
C THR A 563 3.34 18.23 -56.07
N GLY A 564 2.60 19.14 -55.40
CA GLY A 564 1.46 19.81 -56.06
C GLY A 564 0.13 19.82 -55.34
N THR A 565 0.06 20.29 -54.08
CA THR A 565 -1.23 20.67 -53.48
C THR A 565 -1.62 22.09 -53.90
N THR A 566 -2.87 22.32 -54.32
CA THR A 566 -3.66 23.54 -53.97
C THR A 566 -5.15 23.35 -54.35
N PRO A 567 -6.10 24.02 -53.66
CA PRO A 567 -7.49 23.53 -53.55
C PRO A 567 -8.56 24.49 -54.15
N THR A 568 -9.81 24.01 -54.26
CA THR A 568 -11.04 24.84 -54.26
C THR A 568 -12.25 24.04 -53.76
N GLU A 569 -12.64 24.27 -52.50
CA GLU A 569 -13.91 24.87 -52.01
C GLU A 569 -15.27 24.71 -52.80
N PRO A 570 -16.45 25.03 -52.21
CA PRO A 570 -17.35 24.01 -51.66
C PRO A 570 -18.81 24.10 -52.19
N THR A 571 -19.71 23.22 -51.75
CA THR A 571 -21.18 23.45 -51.87
C THR A 571 -21.97 22.96 -50.65
N THR A 572 -23.16 23.56 -50.47
CA THR A 572 -24.00 23.57 -49.27
C THR A 572 -25.36 22.90 -49.47
N ASP A 573 -25.90 22.24 -48.44
CA ASP A 573 -27.27 22.35 -47.85
C ASP A 573 -27.49 21.15 -46.90
N ARG A 574 -28.09 21.22 -45.70
CA ARG A 574 -29.27 21.90 -45.10
C ARG A 574 -30.63 21.21 -45.30
N ASN A 575 -31.43 21.28 -44.23
CA ASN A 575 -32.80 20.77 -44.01
C ASN A 575 -32.94 19.23 -43.91
N ALA A 576 -33.86 18.67 -43.10
CA ALA A 576 -34.62 19.13 -41.93
C ALA A 576 -35.24 17.88 -41.23
N GLY A 577 -35.63 17.97 -39.95
CA GLY A 577 -36.38 16.89 -39.24
C GLY A 577 -37.90 16.91 -39.53
N PRO A 578 -38.77 16.32 -38.67
CA PRO A 578 -38.51 15.63 -37.40
C PRO A 578 -39.31 14.30 -37.20
N ASP A 579 -39.37 13.84 -35.94
CA ASP A 579 -40.39 12.99 -35.27
C ASP A 579 -40.20 11.48 -35.00
N ALA A 580 -40.55 11.15 -33.74
CA ALA A 580 -41.13 9.90 -33.21
C ALA A 580 -40.27 8.65 -32.89
N ALA A 581 -39.65 8.70 -31.70
CA ALA A 581 -39.97 7.84 -30.54
C ALA A 581 -39.55 6.33 -30.44
N THR A 582 -39.04 6.03 -29.23
CA THR A 582 -39.04 4.73 -28.49
C THR A 582 -38.26 3.53 -29.03
N SER A 583 -37.03 3.37 -28.52
CA SER A 583 -36.59 2.14 -27.84
C SER A 583 -35.33 2.41 -27.01
N GLU A 584 -35.37 2.12 -25.71
CA GLU A 584 -34.17 2.17 -24.86
C GLU A 584 -33.21 1.05 -25.24
N THR A 585 -31.96 1.40 -25.55
CA THR A 585 -30.86 0.46 -25.66
C THR A 585 -29.69 1.00 -24.86
N THR A 586 -29.35 0.32 -23.78
CA THR A 586 -28.22 0.65 -22.90
C THR A 586 -26.92 0.61 -23.69
N VAL A 587 -26.41 1.78 -24.09
CA VAL A 587 -25.05 1.88 -24.64
C VAL A 587 -24.08 1.71 -23.48
N GLY A 588 -23.45 0.53 -23.40
CA GLY A 588 -22.30 0.33 -22.53
C GLY A 588 -21.21 1.31 -22.92
N ALA A 589 -20.94 2.29 -22.05
CA ALA A 589 -19.83 3.20 -22.23
C ALA A 589 -18.53 2.44 -22.03
N THR A 590 -17.86 2.07 -23.14
CA THR A 590 -16.48 1.61 -23.09
C THR A 590 -15.64 2.71 -22.45
N PRO A 591 -14.94 2.47 -21.33
CA PRO A 591 -14.06 3.49 -20.76
C PRO A 591 -12.98 3.83 -21.79
N ALA A 592 -12.82 5.12 -22.07
CA ALA A 592 -11.74 5.58 -22.94
C ALA A 592 -10.41 5.24 -22.26
N GLY A 593 -9.64 4.32 -22.86
CA GLY A 593 -8.31 3.96 -22.37
C GLY A 593 -7.38 5.18 -22.32
N PRO A 594 -6.30 5.14 -21.52
CA PRO A 594 -5.37 6.25 -21.41
C PRO A 594 -4.80 6.60 -22.78
N VAL A 595 -5.17 7.77 -23.31
CA VAL A 595 -4.68 8.26 -24.59
C VAL A 595 -3.21 8.59 -24.45
N ALA A 596 -2.35 7.72 -24.98
CA ALA A 596 -0.94 8.02 -25.15
C ALA A 596 -0.81 9.36 -25.89
N GLY A 597 0.03 10.26 -25.36
CA GLY A 597 0.36 11.51 -26.05
C GLY A 597 0.86 11.22 -27.47
N PRO A 598 0.57 12.09 -28.45
CA PRO A 598 0.83 11.79 -29.86
C PRO A 598 2.30 11.44 -30.09
N THR A 599 2.54 10.20 -30.49
CA THR A 599 3.86 9.74 -30.94
C THR A 599 4.21 10.47 -32.24
N ALA A 600 4.93 11.59 -32.10
CA ALA A 600 5.38 12.37 -33.25
C ALA A 600 6.33 11.53 -34.10
N ASP A 601 6.06 11.48 -35.40
CA ASP A 601 6.89 10.79 -36.39
C ASP A 601 8.31 11.35 -36.35
N ALA A 602 9.30 10.49 -36.08
CA ALA A 602 10.67 10.87 -35.76
C ALA A 602 11.47 11.36 -36.99
N THR A 603 10.91 11.30 -38.19
CA THR A 603 11.68 11.27 -39.44
C THR A 603 12.04 12.64 -40.05
N THR A 604 11.51 13.77 -39.56
CA THR A 604 11.86 15.12 -40.10
C THR A 604 11.79 16.28 -39.07
N ARG A 605 12.41 16.15 -37.89
CA ARG A 605 12.61 17.31 -36.98
C ARG A 605 14.03 17.88 -37.10
N PRO A 606 14.20 19.22 -37.17
CA PRO A 606 15.54 19.84 -37.19
C PRO A 606 16.25 19.62 -35.83
N GLU A 607 17.58 19.49 -35.84
CA GLU A 607 18.38 19.25 -34.63
C GLU A 607 18.16 20.36 -33.58
N LEU A 608 17.41 20.02 -32.52
CA LEU A 608 17.02 20.92 -31.42
C LEU A 608 18.17 21.13 -30.44
N ALA A 609 19.24 21.82 -30.87
CA ALA A 609 20.48 21.90 -30.10
C ALA A 609 20.35 22.63 -28.74
N THR A 610 19.70 23.81 -28.68
CA THR A 610 19.58 24.59 -27.44
C THR A 610 18.29 25.43 -27.37
N VAL A 611 17.86 25.74 -26.14
CA VAL A 611 16.69 26.60 -25.88
C VAL A 611 16.86 28.04 -26.37
N VAL A 612 18.09 28.58 -26.36
CA VAL A 612 18.38 29.93 -26.87
C VAL A 612 18.31 30.02 -28.39
N ALA A 613 18.64 28.94 -29.11
CA ALA A 613 18.41 28.88 -30.56
C ALA A 613 16.91 28.88 -30.89
N LEU A 614 16.11 28.13 -30.13
CA LEU A 614 14.64 28.14 -30.24
C LEU A 614 14.05 29.54 -29.97
N LEU A 615 14.49 30.20 -28.89
CA LEU A 615 13.99 31.53 -28.53
C LEU A 615 14.42 32.59 -29.55
N THR A 616 15.66 32.55 -30.05
CA THR A 616 16.14 33.47 -31.08
C THR A 616 15.30 33.34 -32.36
N ARG A 617 15.04 32.10 -32.81
CA ARG A 617 14.16 31.82 -33.95
C ARG A 617 12.73 32.32 -33.71
N GLN A 618 12.17 32.13 -32.52
CA GLN A 618 10.83 32.63 -32.20
C GLN A 618 10.78 34.17 -32.23
N ALA A 619 11.81 34.84 -31.72
CA ALA A 619 11.92 36.29 -31.75
C ALA A 619 12.08 36.85 -33.17
N GLU A 620 12.67 36.09 -34.10
CA GLU A 620 12.72 36.44 -35.53
C GLU A 620 11.35 36.25 -36.22
N LEU A 621 10.56 35.26 -35.80
CA LEU A 621 9.22 34.99 -36.34
C LEU A 621 8.17 36.01 -35.87
N THR A 622 8.19 36.40 -34.60
CA THR A 622 7.17 37.28 -33.98
C THR A 622 7.80 38.43 -33.18
N PRO A 623 8.64 39.29 -33.79
CA PRO A 623 9.48 40.27 -33.07
C PRO A 623 8.68 41.34 -32.30
N ASP A 624 7.49 41.70 -32.79
CA ASP A 624 6.62 42.73 -32.20
C ASP A 624 5.54 42.17 -31.25
N ALA A 625 5.48 40.85 -31.07
CA ALA A 625 4.54 40.22 -30.13
C ALA A 625 5.05 40.37 -28.67
N PRO A 626 4.14 40.49 -27.67
CA PRO A 626 4.51 40.54 -26.26
C PRO A 626 5.10 39.21 -25.78
N ALA A 627 6.31 39.26 -25.23
CA ALA A 627 7.06 38.12 -24.74
C ALA A 627 7.02 38.02 -23.20
N VAL A 628 7.20 39.16 -22.51
CA VAL A 628 7.18 39.25 -21.04
C VAL A 628 6.34 40.45 -20.62
N GLU A 629 5.43 40.25 -19.67
CA GLU A 629 4.67 41.31 -19.00
C GLU A 629 5.07 41.40 -17.52
N ASP A 630 5.34 42.62 -17.07
CA ASP A 630 5.86 42.96 -15.76
C ASP A 630 5.10 44.19 -15.23
N GLY A 631 4.00 43.92 -14.51
CA GLY A 631 3.05 44.94 -14.10
C GLY A 631 2.38 45.62 -15.31
N GLU A 632 2.61 46.93 -15.47
CA GLU A 632 2.15 47.70 -16.63
C GLU A 632 3.15 47.69 -17.80
N ARG A 633 4.35 47.13 -17.61
CA ARG A 633 5.38 47.02 -18.66
C ARG A 633 5.14 45.77 -19.51
N ALA A 634 5.25 45.89 -20.83
CA ALA A 634 5.20 44.76 -21.76
C ALA A 634 6.38 44.83 -22.72
N LEU A 635 7.26 43.83 -22.66
CA LEU A 635 8.41 43.70 -23.56
C LEU A 635 8.02 42.85 -24.76
N THR A 636 8.30 43.33 -25.96
CA THR A 636 8.22 42.49 -27.16
C THR A 636 9.39 41.52 -27.24
N TYR A 637 9.24 40.47 -28.04
CA TYR A 637 10.33 39.53 -28.35
C TYR A 637 11.62 40.22 -28.83
N ARG A 638 11.50 41.28 -29.65
CA ARG A 638 12.65 42.08 -30.10
C ARG A 638 13.35 42.78 -28.93
N GLN A 639 12.58 43.37 -28.01
CA GLN A 639 13.11 44.08 -26.84
C GLN A 639 13.78 43.12 -25.85
N LEU A 640 13.13 41.99 -25.55
CA LEU A 640 13.67 40.95 -24.67
C LEU A 640 15.00 40.39 -25.22
N LEU A 641 15.08 40.10 -26.52
CA LEU A 641 16.30 39.62 -27.15
C LEU A 641 17.40 40.71 -27.19
N ALA A 642 17.06 41.98 -27.36
CA ALA A 642 18.02 43.08 -27.27
C ALA A 642 18.60 43.23 -25.85
N ALA A 643 17.75 43.16 -24.82
CA ALA A 643 18.17 43.18 -23.41
C ALA A 643 19.08 41.99 -23.07
N ALA A 644 18.70 40.77 -23.48
CA ALA A 644 19.53 39.58 -23.29
C ALA A 644 20.88 39.68 -24.01
N ARG A 645 20.93 40.24 -25.24
CA ARG A 645 22.18 40.52 -25.96
C ARG A 645 23.06 41.55 -25.24
N ALA A 646 22.47 42.60 -24.65
CA ALA A 646 23.21 43.60 -23.89
C ALA A 646 23.84 43.01 -22.61
N VAL A 647 23.12 42.10 -21.92
CA VAL A 647 23.65 41.31 -20.80
C VAL A 647 24.78 40.40 -21.25
N ALA A 648 24.61 39.63 -22.33
CA ALA A 648 25.64 38.74 -22.86
C ALA A 648 26.95 39.50 -23.18
N GLY A 649 26.85 40.63 -23.89
CA GLY A 649 28.00 41.49 -24.17
C GLY A 649 28.65 42.10 -22.91
N ARG A 650 27.91 42.24 -21.80
CA ARG A 650 28.47 42.67 -20.51
C ARG A 650 29.25 41.56 -19.82
N LEU A 651 28.78 40.30 -19.86
CA LEU A 651 29.52 39.14 -19.36
C LEU A 651 30.84 38.96 -20.12
N THR A 652 30.84 39.11 -21.44
CA THR A 652 32.06 39.11 -22.27
C THR A 652 33.06 40.18 -21.82
N ARG A 653 32.59 41.40 -21.50
CA ARG A 653 33.45 42.49 -20.99
C ARG A 653 33.96 42.25 -19.56
N LEU A 654 33.26 41.46 -18.75
CA LEU A 654 33.71 41.06 -17.41
C LEU A 654 34.75 39.93 -17.44
N GLY A 655 35.00 39.31 -18.61
CA GLY A 655 36.00 38.26 -18.76
C GLY A 655 35.62 36.94 -18.09
N VAL A 656 34.32 36.69 -17.92
CA VAL A 656 33.81 35.42 -17.36
C VAL A 656 34.29 34.25 -18.21
N ARG A 657 34.79 33.19 -17.57
CA ARG A 657 35.35 32.03 -18.29
C ARG A 657 34.22 31.20 -18.93
N PRO A 658 34.24 30.92 -20.25
CA PRO A 658 33.18 30.17 -20.92
C PRO A 658 32.83 28.86 -20.20
N GLY A 659 31.55 28.53 -20.13
CA GLY A 659 31.05 27.34 -19.42
C GLY A 659 31.08 27.39 -17.89
N THR A 660 31.65 28.43 -17.25
CA THR A 660 31.51 28.61 -15.79
C THR A 660 30.14 29.19 -15.42
N PRO A 661 29.53 28.80 -14.28
CA PRO A 661 28.28 29.39 -13.82
C PRO A 661 28.40 30.89 -13.50
N VAL A 662 27.29 31.60 -13.69
CA VAL A 662 27.11 33.02 -13.35
C VAL A 662 25.94 33.13 -12.37
N GLY A 663 26.17 33.74 -11.22
CA GLY A 663 25.10 34.02 -10.26
C GLY A 663 24.10 35.02 -10.84
N LEU A 664 22.80 34.78 -10.67
CA LEU A 664 21.72 35.68 -11.07
C LEU A 664 20.88 35.99 -9.84
N CYS A 665 21.05 37.18 -9.27
CA CYS A 665 20.42 37.59 -8.02
C CYS A 665 19.32 38.63 -8.27
N GLY A 666 18.05 38.26 -8.08
CA GLY A 666 16.92 39.12 -8.44
C GLY A 666 15.58 38.44 -8.21
N GLY A 667 14.51 39.23 -8.28
CA GLY A 667 13.13 38.77 -8.13
C GLY A 667 12.48 38.35 -9.46
N ARG A 668 11.15 38.37 -9.47
CA ARG A 668 10.34 38.20 -10.69
C ARG A 668 10.26 39.55 -11.43
N SER A 669 11.19 39.81 -12.34
CA SER A 669 11.22 41.02 -13.16
C SER A 669 11.69 40.77 -14.59
N ALA A 670 11.32 41.67 -15.50
CA ALA A 670 11.75 41.62 -16.90
C ALA A 670 13.28 41.66 -17.05
N GLU A 671 13.95 42.45 -16.21
CA GLU A 671 15.40 42.52 -16.08
C GLU A 671 16.01 41.16 -15.72
N THR A 672 15.43 40.44 -14.77
CA THR A 672 15.93 39.12 -14.34
C THR A 672 15.73 38.06 -15.42
N VAL A 673 14.60 38.06 -16.13
CA VAL A 673 14.37 37.17 -17.29
C VAL A 673 15.36 37.48 -18.43
N ALA A 674 15.57 38.76 -18.76
CA ALA A 674 16.59 39.16 -19.73
C ALA A 674 18.02 38.79 -19.27
N GLY A 675 18.29 38.88 -17.97
CA GLY A 675 19.51 38.42 -17.31
C GLY A 675 19.78 36.95 -17.55
N MET A 676 18.82 36.09 -17.21
CA MET A 676 18.85 34.64 -17.43
C MET A 676 19.15 34.29 -18.90
N LEU A 677 18.40 34.88 -19.84
CA LEU A 677 18.61 34.65 -21.26
C LEU A 677 19.97 35.16 -21.76
N GLY A 678 20.48 36.26 -21.20
CA GLY A 678 21.79 36.81 -21.52
C GLY A 678 22.96 35.95 -21.05
N VAL A 679 22.83 35.30 -19.89
CA VAL A 679 23.80 34.30 -19.39
C VAL A 679 23.87 33.11 -20.36
N LEU A 680 22.73 32.57 -20.77
CA LEU A 680 22.64 31.47 -21.73
C LEU A 680 23.20 31.86 -23.11
N LEU A 681 22.85 33.05 -23.62
CA LEU A 681 23.36 33.57 -24.90
C LEU A 681 24.87 33.79 -24.90
N ALA A 682 25.48 34.06 -23.74
CA ALA A 682 26.92 34.16 -23.58
C ALA A 682 27.62 32.79 -23.45
N GLY A 683 26.89 31.67 -23.44
CA GLY A 683 27.45 30.32 -23.31
C GLY A 683 27.82 29.94 -21.87
N HIS A 684 27.10 30.48 -20.90
CA HIS A 684 27.25 30.19 -19.48
C HIS A 684 25.97 29.58 -18.90
N ALA A 685 26.12 28.87 -17.78
CA ALA A 685 24.98 28.44 -16.97
C ALA A 685 24.57 29.55 -16.00
N TYR A 686 23.28 29.79 -15.81
CA TYR A 686 22.83 30.65 -14.71
C TYR A 686 22.68 29.84 -13.41
N LEU A 687 23.06 30.48 -12.31
CA LEU A 687 22.86 30.01 -10.95
C LEU A 687 21.94 31.03 -10.26
N PRO A 688 20.63 30.74 -10.09
CA PRO A 688 19.73 31.69 -9.47
C PRO A 688 20.03 31.81 -7.98
N LEU A 689 20.00 33.05 -7.48
CA LEU A 689 20.31 33.44 -6.12
C LEU A 689 19.14 34.25 -5.58
N ASP A 690 18.44 33.73 -4.57
CA ASP A 690 17.39 34.48 -3.88
C ASP A 690 18.04 35.54 -2.95
N PRO A 691 17.80 36.86 -3.16
CA PRO A 691 18.38 37.91 -2.32
C PRO A 691 17.90 37.89 -0.87
N ALA A 692 16.85 37.13 -0.54
CA ALA A 692 16.38 36.92 0.84
C ALA A 692 17.21 35.86 1.61
N LEU A 693 18.12 35.13 0.95
CA LEU A 693 18.99 34.16 1.61
C LEU A 693 20.10 34.83 2.44
N PRO A 694 20.58 34.20 3.53
CA PRO A 694 21.70 34.74 4.32
C PRO A 694 22.96 34.96 3.45
N PRO A 695 23.70 36.08 3.63
CA PRO A 695 24.88 36.38 2.80
C PRO A 695 25.95 35.28 2.80
N ASP A 696 26.16 34.61 3.93
CA ASP A 696 27.09 33.48 4.02
C ASP A 696 26.63 32.28 3.18
N ARG A 697 25.33 31.98 3.18
CA ARG A 697 24.73 30.92 2.34
C ARG A 697 24.91 31.24 0.85
N LEU A 698 24.70 32.49 0.44
CA LEU A 698 24.94 32.95 -0.94
C LEU A 698 26.42 32.83 -1.32
N ARG A 699 27.33 33.18 -0.41
CA ARG A 699 28.79 33.06 -0.61
C ARG A 699 29.21 31.60 -0.78
N ASP A 700 28.68 30.70 0.04
CA ASP A 700 28.94 29.26 -0.03
C ASP A 700 28.41 28.65 -1.33
N MET A 701 27.20 29.02 -1.77
CA MET A 701 26.61 28.60 -3.04
C MET A 701 27.45 29.06 -4.24
N LEU A 702 27.91 30.32 -4.24
CA LEU A 702 28.78 30.84 -5.30
C LEU A 702 30.14 30.11 -5.34
N ALA A 703 30.76 29.89 -4.19
CA ALA A 703 32.05 29.23 -4.07
C ALA A 703 31.98 27.75 -4.50
N ALA A 704 30.99 27.00 -4.01
CA ALA A 704 30.82 25.58 -4.32
C ALA A 704 30.40 25.33 -5.78
N ALA A 705 29.67 26.26 -6.41
CA ALA A 705 29.37 26.20 -7.84
C ALA A 705 30.55 26.64 -8.73
N GLY A 706 31.63 27.18 -8.16
CA GLY A 706 32.75 27.75 -8.91
C GLY A 706 32.36 28.97 -9.76
N ALA A 707 31.30 29.69 -9.37
CA ALA A 707 30.80 30.84 -10.10
C ALA A 707 31.84 31.98 -10.10
N THR A 708 31.97 32.71 -11.21
CA THR A 708 33.03 33.73 -11.37
C THR A 708 32.53 35.17 -11.52
N ALA A 709 31.22 35.37 -11.58
CA ALA A 709 30.56 36.68 -11.57
C ALA A 709 29.13 36.55 -11.07
N VAL A 710 28.54 37.67 -10.63
CA VAL A 710 27.11 37.80 -10.32
C VAL A 710 26.51 38.91 -11.17
N LEU A 711 25.37 38.63 -11.81
CA LEU A 711 24.43 39.62 -12.28
C LEU A 711 23.38 39.85 -11.19
N ALA A 712 23.13 41.10 -10.83
CA ALA A 712 22.15 41.45 -9.79
C ALA A 712 21.10 42.42 -10.33
N GLU A 713 19.84 42.26 -9.93
CA GLU A 713 18.85 43.31 -10.03
C GLU A 713 19.24 44.50 -9.14
N GLY A 714 18.86 45.72 -9.52
CA GLY A 714 19.27 46.93 -8.81
C GLY A 714 18.65 46.98 -7.40
N GLY A 715 19.48 46.99 -6.35
CA GLY A 715 19.04 46.86 -4.96
C GLY A 715 18.98 45.42 -4.44
N ALA A 716 19.29 44.42 -5.28
CA ALA A 716 19.38 43.01 -4.92
C ALA A 716 20.85 42.50 -4.91
N GLU A 717 21.84 43.40 -4.81
CA GLU A 717 23.25 43.02 -4.80
C GLU A 717 23.63 42.21 -3.54
N PRO A 718 24.24 41.02 -3.66
CA PRO A 718 24.66 40.25 -2.50
C PRO A 718 25.80 40.94 -1.74
N ALA A 719 25.62 41.12 -0.43
CA ALA A 719 26.62 41.70 0.47
C ALA A 719 27.88 40.81 0.56
N ASP A 720 29.05 41.46 0.72
CA ASP A 720 30.36 40.80 0.89
C ASP A 720 30.66 39.69 -0.15
N CYS A 721 30.25 39.93 -1.39
CA CYS A 721 30.46 39.02 -2.51
C CYS A 721 31.94 39.01 -2.94
N ALA A 722 32.54 37.81 -2.96
CA ALA A 722 33.95 37.62 -3.33
C ALA A 722 34.23 37.66 -4.86
N VAL A 723 33.18 37.74 -5.68
CA VAL A 723 33.26 37.79 -7.15
C VAL A 723 32.66 39.09 -7.69
N PRO A 724 33.03 39.55 -8.91
CA PRO A 724 32.48 40.77 -9.48
C PRO A 724 30.95 40.74 -9.59
N VAL A 725 30.29 41.71 -8.97
CA VAL A 725 28.84 41.95 -9.08
C VAL A 725 28.58 43.02 -10.13
N ALA A 726 27.60 42.79 -11.01
CA ALA A 726 27.21 43.71 -12.05
C ALA A 726 25.68 43.86 -12.11
N VAL A 727 25.19 45.08 -11.88
CA VAL A 727 23.76 45.40 -11.95
C VAL A 727 23.21 45.15 -13.36
N LEU A 728 22.08 44.47 -13.50
CA LEU A 728 21.39 44.21 -14.76
C LEU A 728 21.04 45.55 -15.46
N PRO A 729 21.19 45.65 -16.79
CA PRO A 729 20.81 46.86 -17.53
C PRO A 729 19.28 47.02 -17.57
N PRO A 730 18.74 48.25 -17.49
CA PRO A 730 17.32 48.49 -17.73
C PRO A 730 16.92 48.02 -19.12
N VAL A 731 15.83 47.26 -19.22
CA VAL A 731 15.43 46.58 -20.46
C VAL A 731 15.03 47.56 -21.56
N GLU A 732 14.53 48.75 -21.20
CA GLU A 732 14.11 49.81 -22.10
C GLU A 732 15.30 50.56 -22.73
N ALA A 733 16.50 50.48 -22.11
CA ALA A 733 17.71 51.17 -22.53
C ALA A 733 18.72 50.25 -23.27
N ALA A 734 18.34 49.01 -23.57
CA ALA A 734 19.24 48.01 -24.11
C ALA A 734 19.41 48.09 -25.64
N GLU A 735 20.55 48.62 -26.08
CA GLU A 735 21.03 48.46 -27.46
C GLU A 735 21.73 47.10 -27.62
N GLY A 736 21.27 46.29 -28.57
CA GLY A 736 21.79 44.93 -28.80
C GLY A 736 23.22 44.92 -29.36
N GLY A 737 24.08 44.07 -28.79
CA GLY A 737 25.47 43.90 -29.23
C GLY A 737 25.71 42.69 -30.14
N GLU A 738 26.94 42.58 -30.65
CA GLU A 738 27.45 41.40 -31.35
C GLU A 738 27.58 40.22 -30.36
N LEU A 739 27.05 39.05 -30.73
CA LEU A 739 26.98 37.87 -29.88
C LEU A 739 28.22 36.96 -30.05
N PRO A 740 28.67 36.26 -28.98
CA PRO A 740 29.57 35.13 -29.14
C PRO A 740 28.86 33.98 -29.87
N PRO A 741 29.61 32.96 -30.35
CA PRO A 741 29.01 31.70 -30.79
C PRO A 741 28.16 31.11 -29.65
N GLY A 742 26.90 30.78 -29.94
CA GLY A 742 25.97 30.26 -28.95
C GLY A 742 26.39 28.91 -28.37
N PRO A 743 25.83 28.52 -27.20
CA PRO A 743 26.17 27.25 -26.55
C PRO A 743 25.86 26.04 -27.44
N GLY A 744 26.65 24.98 -27.27
CA GLY A 744 26.33 23.64 -27.78
C GLY A 744 25.35 22.88 -26.88
N PRO A 745 24.82 21.73 -27.33
CA PRO A 745 23.85 20.93 -26.57
C PRO A 745 24.40 20.43 -25.22
N ASP A 746 25.69 20.11 -25.14
CA ASP A 746 26.34 19.62 -23.91
C ASP A 746 26.84 20.75 -22.98
N ALA A 747 26.63 22.03 -23.34
CA ALA A 747 26.93 23.12 -22.43
C ALA A 747 25.88 23.19 -21.31
N LEU A 748 26.32 23.50 -20.09
CA LEU A 748 25.44 23.72 -18.95
C LEU A 748 24.51 24.92 -19.21
N ALA A 749 23.21 24.71 -19.04
CA ALA A 749 22.19 25.76 -19.13
C ALA A 749 21.94 26.39 -17.74
N TYR A 750 21.82 25.58 -16.69
CA TYR A 750 21.65 26.09 -15.34
C TYR A 750 22.23 25.17 -14.28
N VAL A 751 22.44 25.76 -13.10
CA VAL A 751 22.83 25.06 -11.88
C VAL A 751 21.82 25.42 -10.79
N LEU A 752 21.17 24.42 -10.20
CA LEU A 752 20.23 24.61 -9.09
C LEU A 752 20.70 23.88 -7.84
N TYR A 753 20.50 24.50 -6.67
CA TYR A 753 20.83 23.89 -5.39
C TYR A 753 19.64 23.17 -4.78
N THR A 754 19.83 21.91 -4.42
CA THR A 754 18.87 21.11 -3.64
C THR A 754 19.41 20.85 -2.23
N SER A 755 18.50 20.61 -1.28
CA SER A 755 18.83 20.19 0.08
C SER A 755 19.60 18.87 0.07
N GLY A 756 20.58 18.69 0.97
CA GLY A 756 21.44 17.51 0.94
C GLY A 756 21.37 16.60 2.15
N SER A 757 21.14 15.30 1.92
CA SER A 757 21.22 14.21 2.91
C SER A 757 22.48 14.14 3.80
N THR A 758 23.59 14.77 3.40
CA THR A 758 24.82 14.91 4.22
C THR A 758 24.88 16.20 5.05
N GLY A 759 23.83 17.02 5.02
CA GLY A 759 23.76 18.35 5.61
C GLY A 759 24.47 19.46 4.83
N GLU A 760 24.83 19.20 3.57
CA GLU A 760 25.43 20.19 2.66
C GLU A 760 24.62 20.30 1.36
N PRO A 761 24.31 21.52 0.87
CA PRO A 761 23.57 21.73 -0.37
C PRO A 761 24.26 21.13 -1.60
N LYS A 762 23.47 20.59 -2.54
CA LYS A 762 23.95 19.89 -3.73
C LYS A 762 23.62 20.69 -4.99
N ALA A 763 24.64 21.04 -5.78
CA ALA A 763 24.47 21.79 -7.03
C ALA A 763 24.19 20.85 -8.21
N VAL A 764 22.93 20.71 -8.64
CA VAL A 764 22.53 19.92 -9.81
C VAL A 764 22.88 20.69 -11.08
N ALA A 765 23.68 20.07 -11.96
CA ALA A 765 24.16 20.67 -13.22
C ALA A 765 23.36 20.17 -14.42
N VAL A 766 22.57 21.05 -15.04
CA VAL A 766 21.65 20.70 -16.14
C VAL A 766 22.16 21.22 -17.49
N PRO A 767 22.40 20.35 -18.50
CA PRO A 767 22.85 20.75 -19.82
C PRO A 767 21.70 21.16 -20.76
N HIS A 768 22.04 21.94 -21.79
CA HIS A 768 21.07 22.43 -22.78
C HIS A 768 20.29 21.32 -23.48
N ARG A 769 20.90 20.16 -23.76
CA ARG A 769 20.25 18.98 -24.36
C ARG A 769 19.06 18.49 -23.53
N ALA A 770 19.20 18.48 -22.20
CA ALA A 770 18.16 18.01 -21.30
C ALA A 770 17.03 19.03 -21.23
N LEU A 771 17.37 20.31 -21.04
CA LEU A 771 16.42 21.42 -21.06
C LEU A 771 15.62 21.49 -22.37
N ALA A 772 16.29 21.41 -23.52
CA ALA A 772 15.63 21.47 -24.83
C ALA A 772 14.65 20.30 -25.03
N ALA A 773 15.01 19.09 -24.59
CA ALA A 773 14.13 17.92 -24.67
C ALA A 773 12.87 18.05 -23.79
N ARG A 774 12.97 18.67 -22.61
CA ARG A 774 11.80 18.95 -21.76
C ARG A 774 10.91 20.04 -22.37
N VAL A 775 11.51 21.13 -22.83
CA VAL A 775 10.80 22.26 -23.45
C VAL A 775 10.00 21.84 -24.69
N ASP A 776 10.54 20.99 -25.55
CA ASP A 776 9.80 20.47 -26.72
C ASP A 776 8.56 19.65 -26.31
N TRP A 777 8.69 18.81 -25.28
CA TRP A 777 7.57 18.06 -24.73
C TRP A 777 6.51 18.98 -24.12
N MET A 778 6.89 19.90 -23.23
CA MET A 778 5.99 20.84 -22.54
C MET A 778 5.16 21.66 -23.54
N ARG A 779 5.81 22.23 -24.57
CA ARG A 779 5.13 22.98 -25.64
C ARG A 779 4.06 22.15 -26.34
N THR A 780 4.38 20.90 -26.64
CA THR A 780 3.52 19.98 -27.37
C THR A 780 2.36 19.49 -26.50
N ALA A 781 2.64 19.08 -25.26
CA ALA A 781 1.67 18.57 -24.30
C ALA A 781 0.67 19.65 -23.86
N TYR A 782 1.16 20.83 -23.47
CA TYR A 782 0.34 21.97 -23.06
C TYR A 782 -0.21 22.78 -24.25
N ARG A 783 0.11 22.37 -25.48
CA ARG A 783 -0.33 23.00 -26.74
C ARG A 783 -0.09 24.52 -26.77
N LEU A 784 1.06 24.96 -26.27
CA LEU A 784 1.38 26.39 -26.19
C LEU A 784 1.49 27.01 -27.58
N ALA A 785 0.82 28.14 -27.78
CA ALA A 785 0.75 28.85 -29.05
C ALA A 785 0.82 30.38 -28.86
N PRO A 786 1.06 31.15 -29.93
CA PRO A 786 0.97 32.60 -29.87
C PRO A 786 -0.40 33.07 -29.38
N GLY A 787 -0.40 33.96 -28.39
CA GLY A 787 -1.61 34.42 -27.70
C GLY A 787 -1.92 33.70 -26.38
N ASP A 788 -1.24 32.60 -26.07
CA ASP A 788 -1.25 32.06 -24.70
C ASP A 788 -0.52 32.98 -23.72
N ARG A 789 -0.95 32.93 -22.47
CA ARG A 789 -0.49 33.79 -21.37
C ARG A 789 -0.24 32.91 -20.16
N VAL A 790 1.04 32.63 -19.91
CA VAL A 790 1.52 31.72 -18.87
C VAL A 790 1.93 32.53 -17.66
N LEU A 791 1.37 32.23 -16.48
CA LEU A 791 1.80 32.87 -15.24
C LEU A 791 3.18 32.35 -14.83
N GLN A 792 4.08 33.27 -14.48
CA GLN A 792 5.35 32.98 -13.83
C GLN A 792 5.16 33.16 -12.31
N PHE A 793 4.93 32.05 -11.62
CA PHE A 793 4.64 32.01 -10.18
C PHE A 793 5.87 31.60 -9.37
N ALA A 794 6.60 30.57 -9.81
CA ALA A 794 7.72 29.99 -9.09
C ALA A 794 8.83 31.01 -8.76
N ALA A 795 9.54 30.80 -7.66
CA ALA A 795 10.81 31.51 -7.45
C ALA A 795 11.91 30.85 -8.28
N LEU A 796 12.87 31.62 -8.80
CA LEU A 796 13.91 31.10 -9.70
C LEU A 796 14.80 30.02 -9.04
N GLY A 797 14.83 29.94 -7.70
CA GLY A 797 15.50 28.86 -6.96
C GLY A 797 14.83 27.48 -7.07
N PHE A 798 13.62 27.38 -7.63
CA PHE A 798 12.92 26.12 -7.92
C PHE A 798 12.84 25.91 -9.43
N ASP A 799 13.12 24.70 -9.89
CA ASP A 799 13.14 24.32 -11.31
C ASP A 799 11.81 24.52 -12.04
N THR A 800 10.66 24.59 -11.35
CA THR A 800 9.36 24.95 -11.94
C THR A 800 9.39 26.25 -12.77
N HIS A 801 10.22 27.25 -12.44
CA HIS A 801 10.35 28.47 -13.27
C HIS A 801 10.78 28.18 -14.72
N VAL A 802 11.45 27.04 -14.95
CA VAL A 802 11.90 26.59 -16.26
C VAL A 802 10.70 26.16 -17.12
N GLU A 803 9.71 25.52 -16.50
CA GLU A 803 8.46 25.06 -17.13
C GLU A 803 7.48 26.20 -17.39
N GLU A 804 7.51 27.26 -16.58
CA GLU A 804 6.75 28.48 -16.83
C GLU A 804 7.35 29.32 -17.99
N ILE A 805 8.67 29.53 -18.00
CA ILE A 805 9.30 30.55 -18.85
C ILE A 805 9.70 30.01 -20.23
N PHE A 806 10.48 28.93 -20.29
CA PHE A 806 11.09 28.51 -21.56
C PHE A 806 10.10 27.95 -22.60
N PRO A 807 9.14 27.08 -22.27
CA PRO A 807 8.20 26.57 -23.28
C PRO A 807 7.22 27.66 -23.74
N ALA A 808 6.86 28.63 -22.87
CA ALA A 808 6.10 29.81 -23.26
C ALA A 808 6.87 30.66 -24.27
N LEU A 809 8.07 31.14 -23.90
CA LEU A 809 8.87 32.03 -24.75
C LEU A 809 9.27 31.37 -26.07
N THR A 810 9.54 30.06 -26.10
CA THR A 810 9.88 29.37 -27.36
C THR A 810 8.68 29.03 -28.24
N ALA A 811 7.44 29.10 -27.72
CA ALA A 811 6.20 28.88 -28.47
C ALA A 811 5.56 30.15 -29.07
N GLY A 812 6.05 31.35 -28.72
CA GLY A 812 5.43 32.61 -29.11
C GLY A 812 4.39 33.14 -28.11
N ALA A 813 4.29 32.51 -26.93
CA ALA A 813 3.37 32.89 -25.86
C ALA A 813 3.98 33.97 -24.95
N THR A 814 3.13 34.68 -24.22
CA THR A 814 3.54 35.71 -23.26
C THR A 814 3.71 35.13 -21.86
N VAL A 815 4.86 35.40 -21.24
CA VAL A 815 5.11 35.13 -19.82
C VAL A 815 4.60 36.33 -19.02
N VAL A 816 3.69 36.10 -18.08
CA VAL A 816 3.14 37.12 -17.18
C VAL A 816 3.79 36.97 -15.81
N LEU A 817 4.62 37.93 -15.40
CA LEU A 817 5.28 37.89 -14.10
C LEU A 817 4.28 38.26 -13.00
N LEU A 818 4.18 37.43 -11.95
CA LEU A 818 3.28 37.71 -10.82
C LEU A 818 3.77 38.96 -10.06
N PRO A 819 3.04 40.10 -10.08
CA PRO A 819 3.52 41.38 -9.56
C PRO A 819 3.21 41.57 -8.06
N VAL A 820 2.64 40.55 -7.42
CA VAL A 820 2.23 40.54 -6.00
C VAL A 820 2.91 39.40 -5.24
N PRO A 821 2.94 39.45 -3.89
CA PRO A 821 3.25 38.28 -3.07
C PRO A 821 2.33 37.10 -3.41
N SER A 822 2.81 35.86 -3.27
CA SER A 822 2.03 34.66 -3.64
C SER A 822 0.69 34.59 -2.92
N ALA A 823 0.64 34.99 -1.63
CA ALA A 823 -0.57 35.02 -0.81
C ALA A 823 -1.70 35.93 -1.38
N GLU A 824 -1.37 36.90 -2.23
CA GLU A 824 -2.34 37.81 -2.89
C GLU A 824 -2.78 37.29 -4.27
N LEU A 825 -2.27 36.12 -4.72
CA LEU A 825 -2.67 35.50 -5.99
C LEU A 825 -4.19 35.29 -6.14
N PRO A 826 -4.97 34.85 -5.13
CA PRO A 826 -6.41 34.59 -5.30
C PRO A 826 -7.19 35.82 -5.77
N ASP A 827 -6.88 36.99 -5.19
CA ASP A 827 -7.49 38.27 -5.53
C ASP A 827 -6.95 38.79 -6.87
N TRP A 828 -5.65 38.67 -7.12
CA TRP A 828 -5.03 39.09 -8.36
C TRP A 828 -5.54 38.33 -9.59
N LEU A 829 -5.78 37.02 -9.48
CA LEU A 829 -6.40 36.19 -10.53
C LEU A 829 -7.80 36.70 -10.89
N GLY A 830 -8.56 37.18 -9.91
CA GLY A 830 -9.88 37.80 -10.11
C GLY A 830 -9.81 39.18 -10.77
N GLY A 831 -8.68 39.87 -10.69
CA GLY A 831 -8.44 41.21 -11.23
C GLY A 831 -8.29 41.26 -12.76
N PRO A 832 -8.33 42.46 -13.39
CA PRO A 832 -8.31 42.60 -14.84
C PRO A 832 -7.13 41.94 -15.54
N ALA A 833 -5.93 42.00 -14.95
CA ALA A 833 -4.72 41.37 -15.48
C ALA A 833 -4.78 39.83 -15.34
N GLY A 834 -5.03 39.32 -14.13
CA GLY A 834 -5.09 37.88 -13.85
C GLY A 834 -6.14 37.14 -14.68
N ARG A 835 -7.28 37.78 -14.96
CA ARG A 835 -8.35 37.23 -15.83
C ARG A 835 -7.91 36.89 -17.26
N THR A 836 -6.75 37.37 -17.71
CA THR A 836 -6.19 37.09 -19.04
C THR A 836 -5.31 35.84 -19.10
N VAL A 837 -4.92 35.26 -17.96
CA VAL A 837 -4.03 34.08 -17.90
C VAL A 837 -4.74 32.87 -18.52
N THR A 838 -4.05 32.16 -19.41
CA THR A 838 -4.55 30.94 -20.08
C THR A 838 -3.95 29.66 -19.51
N VAL A 839 -2.73 29.73 -18.96
CA VAL A 839 -2.03 28.60 -18.35
C VAL A 839 -1.49 28.99 -16.97
N LEU A 840 -1.77 28.14 -15.97
CA LEU A 840 -1.16 28.19 -14.64
C LEU A 840 -0.29 26.95 -14.43
N ASP A 841 0.88 27.13 -13.84
CA ASP A 841 1.67 26.07 -13.22
C ASP A 841 1.78 26.42 -11.73
N LEU A 842 1.47 25.48 -10.85
CA LEU A 842 1.40 25.69 -9.41
C LEU A 842 1.89 24.46 -8.64
N PRO A 843 2.61 24.65 -7.52
CA PRO A 843 2.86 23.57 -6.57
C PRO A 843 1.54 22.92 -6.15
N THR A 844 1.46 21.59 -6.18
CA THR A 844 0.20 20.85 -5.96
C THR A 844 -0.49 21.24 -4.64
N ALA A 845 0.28 21.43 -3.57
CA ALA A 845 -0.23 21.87 -2.26
C ALA A 845 -0.85 23.27 -2.30
N TYR A 846 -0.28 24.19 -3.08
CA TYR A 846 -0.80 25.55 -3.21
C TYR A 846 -2.08 25.59 -4.06
N TRP A 847 -2.13 24.80 -5.13
CA TRP A 847 -3.38 24.61 -5.89
C TRP A 847 -4.49 24.01 -5.03
N GLN A 848 -4.16 23.05 -4.15
CA GLN A 848 -5.12 22.44 -3.23
C GLN A 848 -5.74 23.49 -2.29
N GLU A 849 -4.93 24.37 -1.69
CA GLU A 849 -5.39 25.52 -0.88
C GLU A 849 -6.38 26.42 -1.65
N LEU A 850 -6.09 26.73 -2.93
CA LEU A 850 -6.99 27.52 -3.78
C LEU A 850 -8.30 26.78 -4.15
N VAL A 851 -8.28 25.45 -4.21
CA VAL A 851 -9.49 24.63 -4.45
C VAL A 851 -10.35 24.58 -3.19
N ASP A 852 -9.74 24.43 -2.01
CA ASP A 852 -10.43 24.32 -0.73
C ASP A 852 -10.99 25.67 -0.25
N ALA A 853 -10.35 26.79 -0.60
CA ALA A 853 -10.93 28.15 -0.50
C ALA A 853 -12.20 28.33 -1.37
N GLY A 854 -12.46 27.42 -2.31
CA GLY A 854 -13.76 27.24 -2.94
C GLY A 854 -14.20 28.39 -3.85
N PRO A 855 -15.46 28.87 -3.73
CA PRO A 855 -16.02 29.84 -4.67
C PRO A 855 -15.44 31.25 -4.56
N ALA A 856 -14.68 31.55 -3.50
CA ALA A 856 -14.05 32.85 -3.30
C ALA A 856 -12.93 33.14 -4.32
N VAL A 857 -12.25 32.10 -4.82
CA VAL A 857 -11.13 32.28 -5.76
C VAL A 857 -11.63 32.71 -7.15
N GLY A 858 -11.16 33.87 -7.59
CA GLY A 858 -11.52 34.53 -8.85
C GLY A 858 -10.87 33.92 -10.09
N TRP A 859 -10.97 32.60 -10.29
CA TRP A 859 -10.32 31.86 -11.37
C TRP A 859 -10.48 32.53 -12.77
N PRO A 860 -9.40 32.66 -13.58
CA PRO A 860 -9.48 33.36 -14.85
C PRO A 860 -10.45 32.71 -15.85
N PRO A 861 -11.30 33.49 -16.54
CA PRO A 861 -12.23 32.94 -17.55
C PRO A 861 -11.53 32.40 -18.79
N ALA A 862 -10.31 32.88 -19.09
CA ALA A 862 -9.48 32.44 -20.20
C ALA A 862 -8.63 31.18 -19.88
N LEU A 863 -8.65 30.70 -18.63
CA LEU A 863 -7.88 29.55 -18.18
C LEU A 863 -8.30 28.29 -18.96
N ARG A 864 -7.32 27.64 -19.59
CA ARG A 864 -7.49 26.38 -20.35
C ARG A 864 -6.64 25.23 -19.83
N THR A 865 -5.57 25.52 -19.08
CA THR A 865 -4.64 24.50 -18.58
C THR A 865 -4.15 24.88 -17.19
N VAL A 866 -4.13 23.91 -16.28
CA VAL A 866 -3.44 23.96 -14.99
C VAL A 866 -2.49 22.78 -14.91
N VAL A 867 -1.24 23.06 -14.56
CA VAL A 867 -0.19 22.08 -14.27
C VAL A 867 0.01 22.03 -12.76
N LEU A 868 0.12 20.82 -12.23
CA LEU A 868 0.38 20.52 -10.82
C LEU A 868 1.70 19.76 -10.73
N GLY A 869 2.58 20.17 -9.83
CA GLY A 869 3.86 19.50 -9.61
C GLY A 869 4.39 19.66 -8.19
N GLY A 870 5.51 18.98 -7.91
CA GLY A 870 6.22 19.05 -6.64
C GLY A 870 5.63 18.18 -5.52
N ASP A 871 4.32 18.05 -5.40
CA ASP A 871 3.65 17.32 -4.29
C ASP A 871 2.53 16.35 -4.73
N GLN A 872 2.08 15.47 -3.83
CA GLN A 872 1.05 14.46 -4.13
C GLN A 872 -0.36 15.09 -4.22
N ALA A 873 -0.98 14.98 -5.40
CA ALA A 873 -2.34 15.44 -5.64
C ALA A 873 -3.38 14.60 -4.87
N GLN A 874 -4.40 15.26 -4.31
CA GLN A 874 -5.45 14.62 -3.52
C GLN A 874 -6.71 14.38 -4.35
N SER A 875 -7.31 13.19 -4.25
CA SER A 875 -8.49 12.80 -5.04
C SER A 875 -9.68 13.74 -4.82
N ALA A 876 -9.85 14.23 -3.59
CA ALA A 876 -10.90 15.20 -3.23
C ALA A 876 -10.75 16.54 -3.99
N GLY A 877 -9.54 17.11 -4.04
CA GLY A 877 -9.27 18.34 -4.79
C GLY A 877 -9.49 18.17 -6.30
N VAL A 878 -9.07 17.04 -6.87
CA VAL A 878 -9.29 16.71 -8.28
C VAL A 878 -10.78 16.57 -8.60
N ALA A 879 -11.56 15.91 -7.73
CA ALA A 879 -13.01 15.81 -7.86
C ALA A 879 -13.70 17.18 -7.75
N ALA A 880 -13.30 18.03 -6.80
CA ALA A 880 -13.80 19.40 -6.66
C ALA A 880 -13.49 20.26 -7.90
N TRP A 881 -12.27 20.15 -8.45
CA TRP A 881 -11.87 20.80 -9.69
C TRP A 881 -12.72 20.36 -10.88
N ARG A 882 -12.88 19.05 -11.09
CA ARG A 882 -13.70 18.48 -12.16
C ARG A 882 -15.17 18.89 -12.03
N LYS A 883 -15.72 18.94 -10.81
CA LYS A 883 -17.08 19.45 -10.53
C LYS A 883 -17.24 20.93 -10.92
N ARG A 884 -16.21 21.76 -10.77
CA ARG A 884 -16.24 23.20 -11.10
C ARG A 884 -15.97 23.51 -12.57
N PHE A 885 -15.05 22.80 -13.20
CA PHE A 885 -14.55 23.14 -14.55
C PHE A 885 -14.91 22.13 -15.64
N GLY A 886 -15.35 20.92 -15.30
CA GLY A 886 -15.51 19.82 -16.25
C GLY A 886 -14.20 19.54 -17.00
N ASP A 887 -14.29 19.18 -18.28
CA ASP A 887 -13.13 19.00 -19.16
C ASP A 887 -12.64 20.30 -19.83
N ARG A 888 -13.30 21.43 -19.55
CA ARG A 888 -13.03 22.74 -20.17
C ARG A 888 -11.67 23.31 -19.77
N VAL A 889 -11.12 22.88 -18.63
CA VAL A 889 -9.76 23.18 -18.20
C VAL A 889 -9.01 21.86 -18.04
N GLU A 890 -7.91 21.71 -18.79
CA GLU A 890 -7.01 20.58 -18.67
C GLU A 890 -6.29 20.65 -17.33
N LEU A 891 -6.20 19.53 -16.61
CA LEU A 891 -5.48 19.43 -15.34
C LEU A 891 -4.40 18.36 -15.51
N TRP A 892 -3.14 18.77 -15.42
CA TRP A 892 -1.99 17.92 -15.56
C TRP A 892 -1.36 17.68 -14.19
N ASN A 893 -1.00 16.42 -13.91
CA ASN A 893 -0.16 16.06 -12.77
C ASN A 893 1.20 15.66 -13.32
N THR A 894 2.24 16.38 -12.96
CA THR A 894 3.61 16.15 -13.40
C THR A 894 4.49 15.75 -12.23
N TYR A 895 5.55 15.02 -12.55
CA TYR A 895 6.50 14.55 -11.56
C TYR A 895 7.90 14.54 -12.17
N GLY A 896 8.84 15.11 -11.44
CA GLY A 896 10.27 14.96 -11.69
C GLY A 896 11.09 15.50 -10.52
N PRO A 897 12.24 14.88 -10.21
CA PRO A 897 13.30 15.51 -9.45
C PRO A 897 14.12 16.45 -10.35
N THR A 898 14.77 17.45 -9.76
CA THR A 898 15.66 18.41 -10.46
C THR A 898 16.76 17.71 -11.26
N GLU A 899 17.23 16.57 -10.77
CA GLU A 899 18.21 15.68 -11.40
C GLU A 899 17.75 15.05 -12.73
N ALA A 900 16.43 15.05 -12.99
CA ALA A 900 15.81 14.63 -14.25
C ALA A 900 15.22 15.81 -15.07
N THR A 901 15.64 17.04 -14.75
CA THR A 901 15.25 18.31 -15.40
C THR A 901 13.74 18.58 -15.33
N VAL A 902 13.29 19.16 -14.21
CA VAL A 902 11.90 19.58 -13.92
C VAL A 902 10.89 18.42 -13.87
N ILE A 903 10.64 17.77 -15.01
CA ILE A 903 9.62 16.72 -15.16
C ILE A 903 10.15 15.50 -15.95
N ALA A 904 9.74 14.33 -15.49
CA ALA A 904 10.15 13.03 -15.99
C ALA A 904 8.96 12.09 -16.28
N THR A 905 7.84 12.27 -15.60
CA THR A 905 6.55 11.62 -15.89
C THR A 905 5.41 12.62 -15.83
N ALA A 906 4.32 12.36 -16.55
CA ALA A 906 3.11 13.17 -16.49
C ALA A 906 1.85 12.36 -16.78
N THR A 907 0.71 12.83 -16.28
CA THR A 907 -0.63 12.39 -16.71
C THR A 907 -1.62 13.55 -16.72
N ARG A 908 -2.63 13.45 -17.57
CA ARG A 908 -3.81 14.32 -17.52
C ARG A 908 -4.83 13.68 -16.57
N LEU A 909 -5.17 14.38 -15.50
CA LEU A 909 -6.09 13.87 -14.49
C LEU A 909 -7.53 13.86 -15.01
N GLY A 910 -8.10 12.67 -15.25
CA GLY A 910 -9.51 12.49 -15.58
C GLY A 910 -10.44 12.67 -14.38
N PRO A 911 -11.68 12.17 -14.44
CA PRO A 911 -12.45 11.83 -13.25
C PRO A 911 -11.65 10.84 -12.38
N VAL A 912 -11.69 11.01 -11.07
CA VAL A 912 -11.06 10.11 -10.09
C VAL A 912 -12.06 9.73 -9.01
N ASP A 913 -12.05 8.47 -8.61
CA ASP A 913 -12.80 8.02 -7.43
C ASP A 913 -12.14 8.53 -6.15
N ALA A 914 -12.95 8.76 -5.11
CA ALA A 914 -12.48 9.30 -3.84
C ALA A 914 -11.40 8.43 -3.15
N LEU A 915 -11.39 7.12 -3.45
CA LEU A 915 -10.46 6.13 -2.88
C LEU A 915 -9.18 5.95 -3.71
N THR A 916 -9.16 6.41 -4.98
CA THR A 916 -8.05 6.16 -5.90
C THR A 916 -7.11 7.37 -5.93
N ARG A 917 -5.88 7.20 -5.44
CA ARG A 917 -4.86 8.26 -5.49
C ARG A 917 -4.52 8.63 -6.95
N PRO A 918 -4.37 9.92 -7.30
CA PRO A 918 -3.81 10.33 -8.58
C PRO A 918 -2.43 9.70 -8.85
N GLY A 919 -2.23 9.18 -10.06
CA GLY A 919 -0.92 8.65 -10.50
C GLY A 919 0.03 9.77 -10.94
N ILE A 920 1.32 9.50 -10.95
CA ILE A 920 2.35 10.36 -11.57
C ILE A 920 2.49 10.12 -13.09
N GLY A 921 1.80 9.09 -13.61
CA GLY A 921 1.53 8.94 -15.04
C GLY A 921 2.54 8.09 -15.79
N LEU A 922 2.80 8.46 -17.04
CA LEU A 922 3.76 7.78 -17.92
C LEU A 922 5.00 8.65 -18.12
N PRO A 923 6.18 8.08 -18.41
CA PRO A 923 7.37 8.87 -18.69
C PRO A 923 7.23 9.71 -19.97
N LEU A 924 7.88 10.87 -19.97
CA LEU A 924 7.88 11.77 -21.13
C LEU A 924 8.70 11.17 -22.28
N SER A 925 8.42 11.59 -23.51
CA SER A 925 9.19 11.19 -24.69
C SER A 925 10.70 11.32 -24.49
N GLY A 926 11.46 10.26 -24.81
CA GLY A 926 12.91 10.20 -24.60
C GLY A 926 13.36 10.03 -23.14
N THR A 927 12.44 9.73 -22.22
CA THR A 927 12.71 9.43 -20.79
C THR A 927 12.45 7.94 -20.55
N GLY A 928 13.35 7.28 -19.82
CA GLY A 928 13.08 5.97 -19.23
C GLY A 928 12.52 6.11 -17.82
N ALA A 929 11.59 5.26 -17.42
CA ALA A 929 11.18 5.12 -16.02
C ALA A 929 11.06 3.64 -15.65
N TYR A 930 11.67 3.26 -14.52
CA TYR A 930 11.75 1.89 -14.05
C TYR A 930 11.41 1.82 -12.56
N VAL A 931 10.55 0.88 -12.15
CA VAL A 931 10.35 0.56 -10.74
C VAL A 931 11.20 -0.67 -10.43
N LEU A 932 12.20 -0.51 -9.57
CA LEU A 932 13.26 -1.50 -9.35
C LEU A 932 13.30 -2.02 -7.91
N ASP A 933 13.71 -3.28 -7.75
CA ASP A 933 14.05 -3.88 -6.47
C ASP A 933 15.46 -3.46 -5.98
N PRO A 934 15.88 -3.81 -4.74
CA PRO A 934 17.22 -3.47 -4.24
C PRO A 934 18.40 -4.05 -5.05
N ALA A 935 18.16 -5.10 -5.85
CA ALA A 935 19.14 -5.64 -6.80
C ALA A 935 19.12 -4.91 -8.17
N ARG A 936 18.34 -3.82 -8.27
CA ARG A 936 18.09 -2.99 -9.45
C ARG A 936 17.41 -3.72 -10.61
N ARG A 937 16.57 -4.71 -10.34
CA ARG A 937 15.77 -5.44 -11.36
C ARG A 937 14.33 -4.93 -11.37
N PRO A 938 13.61 -4.94 -12.51
CA PRO A 938 12.21 -4.53 -12.55
C PRO A 938 11.34 -5.37 -11.62
N VAL A 939 10.31 -4.75 -11.06
CA VAL A 939 9.27 -5.45 -10.27
C VAL A 939 7.98 -5.64 -11.08
N PRO A 940 7.15 -6.65 -10.78
CA PRO A 940 5.84 -6.80 -11.40
C PRO A 940 4.89 -5.60 -11.14
N PRO A 941 3.83 -5.43 -11.94
CA PRO A 941 2.75 -4.50 -11.61
C PRO A 941 2.15 -4.79 -10.22
N GLY A 942 1.69 -3.74 -9.55
CA GLY A 942 1.22 -3.76 -8.15
C GLY A 942 2.35 -3.71 -7.12
N VAL A 943 3.56 -4.18 -7.44
CA VAL A 943 4.67 -4.32 -6.48
C VAL A 943 5.39 -2.99 -6.25
N PRO A 944 5.60 -2.57 -4.98
CA PRO A 944 6.45 -1.43 -4.64
C PRO A 944 7.93 -1.66 -4.97
N GLY A 945 8.59 -0.63 -5.48
CA GLY A 945 10.04 -0.56 -5.66
C GLY A 945 10.54 0.88 -5.71
N GLU A 946 11.86 1.08 -5.82
CA GLU A 946 12.43 2.42 -6.03
C GLU A 946 12.21 2.86 -7.48
N LEU A 947 11.82 4.12 -7.68
CA LEU A 947 11.72 4.71 -9.00
C LEU A 947 13.10 5.16 -9.50
N TRP A 948 13.47 4.71 -10.69
CA TRP A 948 14.67 5.11 -11.41
C TRP A 948 14.30 5.76 -12.73
N LEU A 949 15.02 6.82 -13.11
CA LEU A 949 14.73 7.64 -14.29
C LEU A 949 15.91 7.65 -15.25
N SER A 950 15.71 7.57 -16.56
CA SER A 950 16.81 7.56 -17.54
C SER A 950 16.52 8.41 -18.79
N GLY A 951 17.48 8.47 -19.71
CA GLY A 951 17.31 9.11 -21.01
C GLY A 951 17.64 10.61 -21.04
N ALA A 952 17.05 11.32 -22.02
CA ALA A 952 17.50 12.64 -22.46
C ALA A 952 17.37 13.74 -21.39
N GLY A 953 16.41 13.62 -20.47
CA GLY A 953 16.16 14.59 -19.40
C GLY A 953 17.17 14.58 -18.26
N LEU A 954 18.10 13.62 -18.20
CA LEU A 954 19.05 13.56 -17.08
C LEU A 954 20.07 14.71 -17.10
N ALA A 955 20.24 15.30 -15.91
CA ALA A 955 21.34 16.18 -15.55
C ALA A 955 22.71 15.50 -15.76
N ASP A 956 23.78 16.29 -15.83
CA ASP A 956 25.14 15.73 -15.89
C ASP A 956 25.56 15.14 -14.54
N GLY A 957 25.09 15.72 -13.44
CA GLY A 957 25.32 15.23 -12.08
C GLY A 957 25.29 16.35 -11.05
N TYR A 958 26.03 16.14 -9.95
CA TYR A 958 26.26 17.15 -8.93
C TYR A 958 27.63 17.81 -9.14
N LEU A 959 27.63 19.13 -9.34
CA LEU A 959 28.83 19.91 -9.63
C LEU A 959 29.84 19.81 -8.47
N GLY A 960 31.09 19.48 -8.78
CA GLY A 960 32.15 19.27 -7.78
C GLY A 960 32.01 18.02 -6.91
N ARG A 961 31.02 17.15 -7.12
CA ARG A 961 30.75 15.95 -6.29
C ARG A 961 30.68 14.67 -7.15
N PRO A 962 31.81 14.21 -7.72
CA PRO A 962 31.83 13.05 -8.63
C PRO A 962 31.45 11.74 -7.95
N GLU A 963 31.81 11.54 -6.69
CA GLU A 963 31.46 10.32 -5.92
C GLU A 963 29.95 10.18 -5.73
N LEU A 964 29.29 11.23 -5.23
CA LEU A 964 27.83 11.29 -5.09
C LEU A 964 27.12 11.22 -6.45
N THR A 965 27.74 11.76 -7.51
CA THR A 965 27.23 11.62 -8.88
C THR A 965 27.28 10.15 -9.32
N GLY A 966 28.37 9.42 -9.08
CA GLY A 966 28.46 7.99 -9.39
C GLY A 966 27.55 7.10 -8.54
N GLU A 967 27.26 7.50 -7.30
CA GLU A 967 26.27 6.85 -6.43
C GLU A 967 24.85 6.95 -7.02
N ARG A 968 24.45 8.16 -7.44
CA ARG A 968 23.06 8.44 -7.83
C ARG A 968 22.77 8.36 -9.33
N PHE A 969 23.76 8.52 -10.20
CA PHE A 969 23.64 8.39 -11.65
C PHE A 969 24.40 7.15 -12.11
N ALA A 970 23.80 5.98 -11.92
CA ALA A 970 24.37 4.70 -12.30
C ALA A 970 24.29 4.46 -13.82
N ALA A 971 25.00 3.44 -14.32
CA ALA A 971 24.77 2.92 -15.67
C ALA A 971 23.35 2.36 -15.79
N ASP A 972 22.68 2.63 -16.92
CA ASP A 972 21.37 2.06 -17.26
C ASP A 972 21.58 0.73 -18.03
N PRO A 973 21.23 -0.44 -17.45
CA PRO A 973 21.35 -1.73 -18.12
C PRO A 973 20.15 -2.05 -19.03
N TYR A 974 19.12 -1.19 -19.05
CA TYR A 974 17.87 -1.36 -19.79
C TYR A 974 17.77 -0.42 -21.00
N GLY A 975 18.47 0.71 -20.94
CA GLY A 975 18.62 1.69 -22.02
C GLY A 975 19.70 1.33 -23.06
N PRO A 976 20.00 2.26 -23.99
CA PRO A 976 21.04 2.07 -24.99
C PRO A 976 22.45 2.00 -24.35
N PRO A 977 23.44 1.37 -25.02
CA PRO A 977 24.81 1.27 -24.50
C PRO A 977 25.42 2.62 -24.12
N GLY A 978 25.93 2.73 -22.89
CA GLY A 978 26.46 3.98 -22.33
C GLY A 978 25.39 4.90 -21.69
N GLY A 979 24.12 4.49 -21.67
CA GLY A 979 23.06 5.16 -20.95
C GLY A 979 23.31 5.24 -19.44
N ARG A 980 22.70 6.24 -18.79
CA ARG A 980 22.70 6.42 -17.34
C ARG A 980 21.27 6.48 -16.82
N MET A 981 21.07 6.04 -15.58
CA MET A 981 19.82 6.16 -14.84
C MET A 981 20.05 6.77 -13.45
N TYR A 982 19.12 7.61 -13.02
CA TYR A 982 19.14 8.33 -11.74
C TYR A 982 18.27 7.63 -10.68
N ALA A 983 18.85 7.41 -9.50
CA ALA A 983 18.20 6.86 -8.31
C ALA A 983 17.43 7.96 -7.57
N THR A 984 16.10 7.96 -7.67
CA THR A 984 15.29 9.06 -7.09
C THR A 984 15.19 8.99 -5.57
N GLY A 985 15.30 7.81 -4.95
CA GLY A 985 14.92 7.56 -3.57
C GLY A 985 13.40 7.58 -3.31
N ASP A 986 12.58 7.79 -4.34
CA ASP A 986 11.12 7.74 -4.28
C ASP A 986 10.63 6.29 -4.47
N LEU A 987 9.65 5.88 -3.68
CA LEU A 987 8.97 4.59 -3.84
C LEU A 987 7.78 4.75 -4.78
N ALA A 988 7.67 3.82 -5.73
CA ALA A 988 6.58 3.77 -6.69
C ALA A 988 6.11 2.34 -6.93
N ARG A 989 4.97 2.19 -7.62
CA ARG A 989 4.55 0.94 -8.26
C ARG A 989 3.98 1.21 -9.65
N VAL A 990 4.07 0.21 -10.52
CA VAL A 990 3.37 0.19 -11.80
C VAL A 990 1.95 -0.30 -11.56
N ARG A 991 0.93 0.41 -12.06
CA ARG A 991 -0.47 0.00 -11.97
C ARG A 991 -0.86 -0.99 -13.06
N PRO A 992 -2.01 -1.70 -12.94
CA PRO A 992 -2.53 -2.57 -13.99
C PRO A 992 -2.75 -1.87 -15.35
N ASP A 993 -3.01 -0.55 -15.36
CA ASP A 993 -3.13 0.28 -16.57
C ASP A 993 -1.79 0.74 -17.16
N GLY A 994 -0.67 0.34 -16.56
CA GLY A 994 0.68 0.74 -16.94
C GLY A 994 1.10 2.13 -16.43
N THR A 995 0.27 2.87 -15.69
CA THR A 995 0.67 4.15 -15.11
C THR A 995 1.48 3.97 -13.84
N LEU A 996 2.36 4.95 -13.54
CA LEU A 996 3.14 4.97 -12.32
C LEU A 996 2.35 5.63 -11.17
N GLU A 997 2.40 4.99 -10.01
CA GLU A 997 1.89 5.50 -8.74
C GLU A 997 3.02 5.83 -7.79
N PHE A 998 3.02 7.03 -7.23
CA PHE A 998 3.93 7.44 -6.16
C PHE A 998 3.39 6.97 -4.80
N LEU A 999 4.24 6.27 -4.03
CA LEU A 999 3.91 5.67 -2.74
C LEU A 999 4.53 6.40 -1.54
N GLY A 1000 5.47 7.33 -1.78
CA GLY A 1000 6.23 8.02 -0.74
C GLY A 1000 7.73 8.00 -1.02
N ARG A 1001 8.56 8.28 -0.02
CA ARG A 1001 10.03 8.16 -0.11
C ARG A 1001 10.53 6.92 0.60
N GLY A 1002 11.57 6.30 0.04
CA GLY A 1002 12.29 5.18 0.65
C GLY A 1002 13.45 5.63 1.55
N ASP A 1003 13.82 6.92 1.47
CA ASP A 1003 14.79 7.58 2.34
C ASP A 1003 14.10 8.52 3.34
N ARG A 1004 14.89 9.33 4.08
CA ARG A 1004 14.39 10.23 5.14
C ARG A 1004 14.03 11.64 4.64
N GLN A 1005 14.10 11.87 3.35
CA GLN A 1005 13.75 13.17 2.80
C GLN A 1005 12.23 13.35 2.87
N ILE A 1006 11.79 14.56 3.18
CA ILE A 1006 10.37 14.92 3.29
C ILE A 1006 10.03 16.05 2.33
N LYS A 1007 8.75 16.17 1.99
CA LYS A 1007 8.19 17.29 1.25
C LYS A 1007 7.33 18.11 2.21
N VAL A 1008 7.52 19.41 2.23
CA VAL A 1008 6.72 20.34 3.06
C VAL A 1008 6.20 21.44 2.14
N ARG A 1009 4.90 21.41 1.82
CA ARG A 1009 4.23 22.37 0.93
C ARG A 1009 4.96 22.49 -0.44
N GLY A 1010 5.32 21.35 -1.03
CA GLY A 1010 6.10 21.28 -2.27
C GLY A 1010 7.62 21.54 -2.13
N HIS A 1011 8.13 21.99 -0.99
CA HIS A 1011 9.58 22.15 -0.78
C HIS A 1011 10.25 20.83 -0.39
N ARG A 1012 11.38 20.52 -1.06
CA ARG A 1012 12.24 19.36 -0.76
C ARG A 1012 13.09 19.67 0.49
N VAL A 1013 12.89 18.90 1.56
CA VAL A 1013 13.52 19.12 2.87
C VAL A 1013 14.27 17.87 3.29
N GLU A 1014 15.54 18.01 3.64
CA GLU A 1014 16.36 16.95 4.24
C GLU A 1014 16.46 17.23 5.74
N PRO A 1015 15.81 16.44 6.62
CA PRO A 1015 15.88 16.66 8.06
C PRO A 1015 17.33 16.71 8.59
N ALA A 1016 18.23 15.93 7.98
CA ALA A 1016 19.65 15.92 8.28
C ALA A 1016 20.36 17.29 8.09
N GLU A 1017 19.91 18.15 7.15
CA GLU A 1017 20.46 19.50 6.98
C GLU A 1017 20.06 20.42 8.15
N VAL A 1018 18.82 20.26 8.63
CA VAL A 1018 18.29 21.02 9.77
C VAL A 1018 18.89 20.50 11.09
N GLU A 1019 19.00 19.18 11.25
CA GLU A 1019 19.71 18.52 12.36
C GLU A 1019 21.18 18.97 12.42
N ALA A 1020 21.89 19.01 11.30
CA ALA A 1020 23.27 19.49 11.23
C ALA A 1020 23.40 20.97 11.60
N ALA A 1021 22.48 21.83 11.16
CA ALA A 1021 22.46 23.24 11.53
C ALA A 1021 22.14 23.47 13.02
N LEU A 1022 21.24 22.67 13.60
CA LEU A 1022 20.96 22.63 15.04
C LEU A 1022 22.20 22.21 15.84
N LEU A 1023 22.90 21.16 15.40
CA LEU A 1023 24.11 20.63 16.05
C LEU A 1023 25.31 21.59 15.98
N ARG A 1024 25.32 22.57 15.06
CA ARG A 1024 26.29 23.67 15.05
C ARG A 1024 26.10 24.65 16.23
N HIS A 1025 24.94 24.65 16.90
CA HIS A 1025 24.72 25.50 18.06
C HIS A 1025 25.43 24.94 19.31
N PRO A 1026 26.27 25.71 20.04
CA PRO A 1026 27.10 25.18 21.12
C PRO A 1026 26.29 24.59 22.29
N GLY A 1027 25.06 25.08 22.50
CA GLY A 1027 24.13 24.60 23.53
C GLY A 1027 23.27 23.39 23.16
N VAL A 1028 23.43 22.79 21.97
CA VAL A 1028 22.68 21.59 21.54
C VAL A 1028 23.56 20.34 21.68
N ALA A 1029 23.03 19.28 22.27
CA ALA A 1029 23.71 17.98 22.42
C ALA A 1029 23.25 16.96 21.38
N GLN A 1030 21.95 16.88 21.14
CA GLN A 1030 21.33 16.06 20.10
C GLN A 1030 20.15 16.82 19.49
N ALA A 1031 19.88 16.56 18.21
CA ALA A 1031 18.69 17.05 17.52
C ALA A 1031 18.15 15.94 16.64
N VAL A 1032 16.83 15.85 16.55
CA VAL A 1032 16.10 15.08 15.53
C VAL A 1032 15.07 16.00 14.92
N VAL A 1033 14.94 15.98 13.61
CA VAL A 1033 13.94 16.75 12.87
C VAL A 1033 13.05 15.78 12.11
N ASP A 1034 11.76 16.04 12.12
CA ASP A 1034 10.77 15.24 11.40
C ASP A 1034 9.51 16.07 11.10
N LEU A 1035 8.65 15.50 10.27
CA LEU A 1035 7.37 16.11 9.92
C LEU A 1035 6.34 15.78 11.01
N HIS A 1036 5.61 16.79 11.47
CA HIS A 1036 4.43 16.62 12.31
C HIS A 1036 3.18 17.00 11.52
N ASP A 1037 2.22 16.07 11.47
CA ASP A 1037 0.95 16.20 10.77
C ASP A 1037 -0.16 16.39 11.82
N ASP A 1038 -0.87 17.51 11.75
CA ASP A 1038 -2.02 17.83 12.60
C ASP A 1038 -3.25 18.02 11.70
N ALA A 1039 -4.14 17.03 11.68
CA ALA A 1039 -5.35 16.99 10.85
C ALA A 1039 -5.13 17.28 9.34
N GLY A 1040 -4.00 16.87 8.77
CA GLY A 1040 -3.62 17.11 7.37
C GLY A 1040 -2.74 18.35 7.17
N TRP A 1041 -2.49 19.14 8.21
CA TRP A 1041 -1.55 20.26 8.17
C TRP A 1041 -0.14 19.81 8.54
N GLN A 1042 0.74 19.82 7.54
CA GLN A 1042 2.13 19.42 7.69
C GLN A 1042 3.02 20.58 8.16
N SER A 1043 3.78 20.32 9.23
CA SER A 1043 4.71 21.26 9.87
C SER A 1043 6.05 20.61 10.21
N LEU A 1044 7.13 21.38 10.19
CA LEU A 1044 8.47 20.89 10.50
C LEU A 1044 8.76 21.05 11.99
N THR A 1045 9.02 19.94 12.70
CA THR A 1045 9.29 19.95 14.14
C THR A 1045 10.71 19.48 14.45
N ALA A 1046 11.37 20.17 15.39
CA ALA A 1046 12.68 19.79 15.91
C ALA A 1046 12.59 19.35 17.39
N TRP A 1047 13.02 18.12 17.67
CA TRP A 1047 13.20 17.61 19.03
C TRP A 1047 14.67 17.76 19.45
N VAL A 1048 14.92 18.51 20.52
CA VAL A 1048 16.26 19.00 20.88
C VAL A 1048 16.63 18.61 22.31
N VAL A 1049 17.77 17.95 22.46
CA VAL A 1049 18.42 17.71 23.76
C VAL A 1049 19.45 18.80 24.00
N ARG A 1050 19.32 19.55 25.10
CA ARG A 1050 20.25 20.64 25.44
C ARG A 1050 21.57 20.09 26.01
N ARG A 1051 22.67 20.78 25.72
CA ARG A 1051 23.98 20.47 26.31
C ARG A 1051 24.09 21.15 27.69
N PRO A 1052 24.39 20.42 28.77
CA PRO A 1052 24.61 21.04 30.08
C PRO A 1052 25.87 21.93 30.03
N ALA A 1053 25.81 23.09 30.71
CA ALA A 1053 26.94 24.01 30.78
C ALA A 1053 28.12 23.38 31.55
N PRO A 1054 29.38 23.64 31.15
CA PRO A 1054 30.54 23.18 31.91
C PRO A 1054 30.57 23.86 33.29
N ALA A 1055 30.77 23.06 34.34
CA ALA A 1055 30.97 23.60 35.69
C ALA A 1055 32.33 24.31 35.78
N GLU A 1056 32.34 25.58 36.21
CA GLU A 1056 33.58 26.28 36.54
C GLU A 1056 34.22 25.67 37.81
N PRO A 1057 35.56 25.65 37.90
CA PRO A 1057 36.26 25.15 39.09
C PRO A 1057 36.06 26.10 40.28
N ASP A 1058 35.75 25.49 41.42
CA ASP A 1058 35.36 26.15 42.66
C ASP A 1058 36.41 27.18 43.13
N ARG A 1059 36.00 28.46 43.25
CA ARG A 1059 36.88 29.55 43.70
C ARG A 1059 36.80 29.66 45.22
N ALA A 1060 37.84 29.20 45.90
CA ALA A 1060 37.96 29.28 47.35
C ALA A 1060 37.90 30.74 47.87
N ASP A 1061 36.99 30.99 48.81
CA ASP A 1061 36.81 32.26 49.53
C ASP A 1061 38.01 32.62 50.42
N PRO A 1062 38.47 33.88 50.41
CA PRO A 1062 39.23 34.48 51.50
C PRO A 1062 38.32 35.34 52.40
N ALA A 1063 38.27 35.02 53.69
CA ALA A 1063 37.43 35.71 54.66
C ALA A 1063 37.87 37.17 54.95
N GLY A 1064 36.91 38.08 55.19
CA GLY A 1064 37.15 39.44 55.68
C GLY A 1064 35.85 40.18 56.09
N PRO A 1065 35.66 40.57 57.37
CA PRO A 1065 34.41 41.17 57.85
C PRO A 1065 34.47 42.69 58.14
N GLY A 1066 33.32 43.35 58.02
CA GLY A 1066 33.06 44.74 58.47
C GLY A 1066 33.37 45.81 57.40
N GLY A 1067 32.64 46.93 57.31
CA GLY A 1067 31.50 47.41 58.10
C GLY A 1067 31.26 48.92 57.87
N THR A 1068 30.20 49.47 58.47
CA THR A 1068 29.84 50.92 58.58
C THR A 1068 29.52 51.72 57.30
N ASP A 1069 28.22 51.85 57.06
CA ASP A 1069 27.51 53.08 56.62
C ASP A 1069 27.47 54.11 57.81
N PRO A 1070 26.93 55.37 57.74
CA PRO A 1070 26.11 55.99 56.68
C PRO A 1070 26.35 57.48 56.32
N ALA A 1071 25.80 57.93 55.17
CA ALA A 1071 25.26 59.30 54.98
C ALA A 1071 24.43 59.48 53.67
N GLU A 1072 23.13 59.79 53.80
CA GLU A 1072 22.21 60.30 52.77
C GLU A 1072 22.44 61.81 52.43
N PRO A 1073 21.60 62.52 51.62
CA PRO A 1073 20.54 62.12 50.65
C PRO A 1073 20.63 62.82 49.26
N SER A 1074 19.88 62.34 48.25
CA SER A 1074 18.96 63.18 47.42
C SER A 1074 18.29 62.45 46.23
N ARG A 1075 16.97 62.19 46.36
CA ARG A 1075 15.90 62.30 45.34
C ARG A 1075 16.09 61.71 43.91
N SER A 1076 15.48 60.54 43.74
CA SER A 1076 14.43 60.23 42.72
C SER A 1076 14.53 60.82 41.30
N ASP A 1077 14.81 59.93 40.34
CA ASP A 1077 14.17 59.90 39.00
C ASP A 1077 14.05 58.42 38.55
N PRO A 1078 13.32 58.07 37.47
CA PRO A 1078 12.49 56.86 37.48
C PRO A 1078 13.15 55.56 36.96
N ALA A 1079 12.77 54.46 37.62
CA ALA A 1079 12.62 53.09 37.09
C ALA A 1079 13.50 52.68 35.89
N GLU A 1080 14.75 52.29 36.15
CA GLU A 1080 15.39 51.25 35.33
C GLU A 1080 14.69 49.91 35.60
N PRO A 1081 14.41 49.09 34.56
CA PRO A 1081 13.90 47.75 34.76
C PRO A 1081 14.98 46.87 35.40
N ASP A 1082 14.54 46.08 36.37
CA ASP A 1082 15.33 45.13 37.15
C ASP A 1082 16.26 44.28 36.27
N ARG A 1083 17.57 44.39 36.52
CA ARG A 1083 18.58 43.51 35.91
C ARG A 1083 18.67 42.20 36.68
N THR A 1084 17.57 41.45 36.72
CA THR A 1084 17.64 40.00 36.91
C THR A 1084 18.51 39.43 35.79
N GLY A 1085 19.66 38.85 36.13
CA GLY A 1085 20.55 38.26 35.14
C GLY A 1085 19.86 37.16 34.33
N PRO A 1086 20.23 36.95 33.05
CA PRO A 1086 19.58 35.97 32.20
C PRO A 1086 19.73 34.57 32.77
N ASP A 1087 18.66 33.78 32.60
CA ASP A 1087 18.43 32.55 33.32
C ASP A 1087 19.44 31.43 33.00
N ARG A 1088 19.69 30.55 33.96
CA ARG A 1088 20.66 29.45 33.86
C ARG A 1088 20.08 28.22 33.16
N ALA A 1089 19.55 28.40 31.95
CA ALA A 1089 19.07 27.33 31.10
C ALA A 1089 19.88 27.26 29.79
N GLY A 1090 19.98 26.08 29.17
CA GLY A 1090 20.50 25.96 27.81
C GLY A 1090 19.59 26.68 26.79
N PRO A 1091 19.93 26.69 25.49
CA PRO A 1091 19.33 27.61 24.53
C PRO A 1091 17.81 27.48 24.41
N ASP A 1092 17.12 28.62 24.40
CA ASP A 1092 15.66 28.67 24.24
C ASP A 1092 15.22 28.54 22.77
N ARG A 1093 13.90 28.42 22.54
CA ARG A 1093 13.37 28.30 21.17
C ARG A 1093 13.66 29.53 20.32
N ALA A 1094 13.62 30.74 20.89
CA ALA A 1094 13.86 31.97 20.13
C ALA A 1094 15.34 32.11 19.74
N GLU A 1095 16.26 31.65 20.58
CA GLU A 1095 17.70 31.55 20.28
C GLU A 1095 17.98 30.54 19.17
N LEU A 1096 17.46 29.32 19.27
CA LEU A 1096 17.66 28.29 18.24
C LEU A 1096 17.06 28.70 16.88
N LEU A 1097 15.84 29.25 16.86
CA LEU A 1097 15.25 29.75 15.61
C LEU A 1097 16.02 30.93 15.02
N ARG A 1098 16.61 31.80 15.84
CA ARG A 1098 17.46 32.91 15.38
C ARG A 1098 18.77 32.39 14.76
N HIS A 1099 19.39 31.40 15.39
CA HIS A 1099 20.57 30.71 14.87
C HIS A 1099 20.28 30.02 13.53
N LEU A 1100 19.18 29.26 13.45
CA LEU A 1100 18.80 28.57 12.21
C LEU A 1100 18.47 29.55 11.07
N ARG A 1101 17.77 30.65 11.33
CA ARG A 1101 17.50 31.70 10.32
C ARG A 1101 18.77 32.38 9.78
N GLY A 1102 19.89 32.32 10.49
CA GLY A 1102 21.19 32.78 9.99
C GLY A 1102 21.90 31.79 9.06
N LEU A 1103 21.49 30.52 9.05
CA LEU A 1103 22.19 29.42 8.35
C LEU A 1103 21.35 28.74 7.26
N LEU A 1104 20.01 28.77 7.40
CA LEU A 1104 19.07 28.02 6.58
C LEU A 1104 18.05 28.94 5.88
N PRO A 1105 17.62 28.58 4.66
CA PRO A 1105 16.39 29.11 4.04
C PRO A 1105 15.18 29.04 4.98
N ALA A 1106 14.25 29.99 4.86
CA ALA A 1106 13.10 30.10 5.76
C ALA A 1106 12.24 28.82 5.85
N HIS A 1107 12.06 28.08 4.74
CA HIS A 1107 11.29 26.83 4.70
C HIS A 1107 12.02 25.62 5.31
N LEU A 1108 13.33 25.72 5.61
CA LEU A 1108 14.10 24.72 6.35
C LEU A 1108 14.19 25.02 7.85
N VAL A 1109 13.62 26.15 8.31
CA VAL A 1109 13.55 26.49 9.74
C VAL A 1109 12.30 25.84 10.34
N PRO A 1110 12.43 25.01 11.40
CA PRO A 1110 11.28 24.35 12.05
C PRO A 1110 10.22 25.33 12.53
N ASP A 1111 8.95 24.98 12.30
CA ASP A 1111 7.79 25.68 12.86
C ASP A 1111 7.78 25.55 14.38
N SER A 1112 8.13 24.37 14.91
CA SER A 1112 8.10 24.05 16.34
C SER A 1112 9.43 23.47 16.85
N CYS A 1113 9.70 23.65 18.15
CA CYS A 1113 10.84 23.05 18.83
C CYS A 1113 10.40 22.47 20.17
N VAL A 1114 10.64 21.18 20.38
CA VAL A 1114 10.31 20.44 21.61
C VAL A 1114 11.62 20.09 22.31
N PHE A 1115 11.75 20.44 23.59
CA PHE A 1115 12.95 20.14 24.37
C PHE A 1115 12.78 18.84 25.14
N LEU A 1116 13.80 17.98 25.10
CA LEU A 1116 13.81 16.67 25.75
C LEU A 1116 15.06 16.52 26.63
N ASP A 1117 14.93 15.82 27.75
CA ASP A 1117 16.09 15.41 28.57
C ASP A 1117 16.97 14.39 27.85
N ARG A 1118 16.36 13.55 27.03
CA ARG A 1118 16.99 12.56 26.14
C ARG A 1118 16.07 12.20 24.98
N LEU A 1119 16.63 11.79 23.86
CA LEU A 1119 15.83 11.21 22.78
C LEU A 1119 15.28 9.83 23.22
N PRO A 1120 14.00 9.52 22.92
CA PRO A 1120 13.46 8.17 23.09
C PRO A 1120 14.20 7.20 22.16
N LEU A 1121 14.50 6.01 22.65
CA LEU A 1121 15.23 4.96 21.92
C LEU A 1121 14.44 3.65 21.95
N THR A 1122 14.39 3.00 20.79
CA THR A 1122 13.93 1.62 20.63
C THR A 1122 14.76 0.65 21.47
N VAL A 1123 14.24 -0.55 21.74
CA VAL A 1123 15.01 -1.66 22.36
C VAL A 1123 16.28 -2.04 21.59
N ARG A 1124 16.42 -1.65 20.31
CA ARG A 1124 17.65 -1.83 19.50
C ARG A 1124 18.57 -0.60 19.49
N GLY A 1125 18.36 0.38 20.38
CA GLY A 1125 19.23 1.56 20.58
C GLY A 1125 19.17 2.65 19.50
N LYS A 1126 18.28 2.52 18.51
CA LYS A 1126 17.98 3.60 17.54
C LYS A 1126 16.92 4.54 18.09
N VAL A 1127 16.94 5.82 17.69
CA VAL A 1127 15.86 6.78 18.03
C VAL A 1127 14.50 6.21 17.63
N ASP A 1128 13.58 6.20 18.59
CA ASP A 1128 12.19 5.83 18.39
C ASP A 1128 11.39 7.07 18.03
N ARG A 1129 11.03 7.20 16.74
CA ARG A 1129 10.27 8.35 16.24
C ARG A 1129 8.80 8.30 16.61
N ALA A 1130 8.21 7.11 16.75
CA ALA A 1130 6.82 6.96 17.15
C ALA A 1130 6.61 7.35 18.63
N ALA A 1131 7.67 7.26 19.44
CA ALA A 1131 7.69 7.72 20.83
C ALA A 1131 8.13 9.20 21.00
N LEU A 1132 8.30 9.98 19.92
CA LEU A 1132 8.54 11.42 20.03
C LEU A 1132 7.24 12.16 20.42
N PRO A 1133 7.25 13.01 21.46
CA PRO A 1133 6.04 13.69 21.91
C PRO A 1133 5.60 14.77 20.90
N ALA A 1134 4.29 14.92 20.73
CA ALA A 1134 3.71 15.95 19.86
C ALA A 1134 4.10 17.37 20.32
N PRO A 1135 4.23 18.34 19.38
CA PRO A 1135 4.38 19.75 19.72
C PRO A 1135 3.31 20.22 20.70
N GLY A 1136 3.70 20.96 21.74
CA GLY A 1136 2.78 21.44 22.77
C GLY A 1136 2.60 20.53 23.99
N ALA A 1137 3.00 19.25 23.94
CA ALA A 1137 3.01 18.36 25.11
C ALA A 1137 4.09 18.71 26.17
N GLY A 1138 4.84 19.80 25.96
CA GLY A 1138 6.01 20.21 26.75
C GLY A 1138 5.69 21.01 28.02
N GLY A 1139 4.86 20.46 28.90
CA GLY A 1139 4.88 20.74 30.34
C GLY A 1139 5.27 19.46 31.10
N PRO A 1140 5.64 19.52 32.39
CA PRO A 1140 5.90 18.31 33.17
C PRO A 1140 4.60 17.50 33.35
N ALA A 1141 4.36 16.55 32.44
CA ALA A 1141 3.16 15.74 32.41
C ALA A 1141 3.30 14.55 33.37
N GLU A 1142 2.49 14.55 34.43
CA GLU A 1142 2.06 13.32 35.07
C GLU A 1142 1.30 12.47 34.04
N THR A 1143 1.58 11.16 34.03
CA THR A 1143 0.89 10.21 33.16
C THR A 1143 -0.47 9.81 33.73
N ALA A 1144 -1.54 10.58 33.42
CA ALA A 1144 -2.93 10.14 33.61
C ALA A 1144 -3.98 10.99 32.86
N GLY A 1145 -4.85 10.32 32.10
CA GLY A 1145 -6.30 10.56 32.09
C GLY A 1145 -6.88 11.77 31.34
N VAL A 1146 -7.97 11.51 30.59
CA VAL A 1146 -9.06 12.48 30.43
C VAL A 1146 -9.57 12.84 31.84
N PRO A 1147 -9.84 14.11 32.18
CA PRO A 1147 -10.32 14.46 33.52
C PRO A 1147 -11.69 13.83 33.79
N TYR A 1148 -11.76 13.02 34.86
CA TYR A 1148 -12.98 12.33 35.28
C TYR A 1148 -14.18 13.28 35.37
N THR A 1149 -15.24 12.97 34.62
CA THR A 1149 -16.53 13.64 34.68
C THR A 1149 -17.57 12.62 35.13
N ALA A 1150 -18.36 12.94 36.16
CA ALA A 1150 -19.39 12.04 36.66
C ALA A 1150 -20.57 11.92 35.67
N PRO A 1151 -21.25 10.75 35.62
CA PRO A 1151 -22.55 10.59 34.96
C PRO A 1151 -23.56 11.67 35.39
N ARG A 1152 -24.43 12.08 34.46
CA ARG A 1152 -25.30 13.27 34.56
C ARG A 1152 -26.79 12.95 34.42
N THR A 1153 -27.15 11.99 33.57
CA THR A 1153 -28.52 11.50 33.39
C THR A 1153 -28.71 10.16 34.11
N ASP A 1154 -29.96 9.74 34.32
CA ASP A 1154 -30.24 8.45 34.96
C ASP A 1154 -29.81 7.27 34.05
N ALA A 1155 -29.91 7.41 32.72
CA ALA A 1155 -29.36 6.45 31.77
C ALA A 1155 -27.81 6.42 31.81
N GLU A 1156 -27.13 7.57 31.89
CA GLU A 1156 -25.67 7.61 32.08
C GLU A 1156 -25.26 6.91 33.39
N HIS A 1157 -26.01 7.08 34.48
CA HIS A 1157 -25.75 6.38 35.74
C HIS A 1157 -25.93 4.86 35.60
N LEU A 1158 -27.04 4.42 34.98
CA LEU A 1158 -27.32 3.01 34.76
C LEU A 1158 -26.25 2.32 33.89
N VAL A 1159 -25.82 2.98 32.82
CA VAL A 1159 -24.73 2.52 31.95
C VAL A 1159 -23.41 2.48 32.71
N ALA A 1160 -23.05 3.54 33.43
CA ALA A 1160 -21.82 3.59 34.23
C ALA A 1160 -21.78 2.53 35.34
N GLU A 1161 -22.90 2.25 36.01
CA GLU A 1161 -23.02 1.20 37.02
C GLU A 1161 -22.87 -0.19 36.40
N ALA A 1162 -23.57 -0.47 35.29
CA ALA A 1162 -23.41 -1.73 34.56
C ALA A 1162 -21.96 -1.95 34.08
N TRP A 1163 -21.26 -0.89 33.67
CA TRP A 1163 -19.85 -0.96 33.28
C TRP A 1163 -18.94 -1.18 34.48
N ALA A 1164 -19.12 -0.42 35.57
CA ALA A 1164 -18.35 -0.57 36.80
C ALA A 1164 -18.42 -2.02 37.34
N ASP A 1165 -19.63 -2.58 37.38
CA ASP A 1165 -19.90 -3.96 37.81
C ASP A 1165 -19.25 -5.04 36.93
N VAL A 1166 -19.23 -4.83 35.60
CA VAL A 1166 -18.73 -5.84 34.65
C VAL A 1166 -17.21 -5.73 34.45
N LEU A 1167 -16.66 -4.51 34.49
CA LEU A 1167 -15.22 -4.24 34.38
C LEU A 1167 -14.49 -4.39 35.72
N GLY A 1168 -15.22 -4.48 36.84
CA GLY A 1168 -14.65 -4.54 38.20
C GLY A 1168 -14.04 -3.21 38.67
N LEU A 1169 -14.52 -2.09 38.14
CA LEU A 1169 -14.01 -0.75 38.40
C LEU A 1169 -14.79 -0.06 39.52
N THR A 1170 -14.12 0.69 40.37
CA THR A 1170 -14.77 1.42 41.49
C THR A 1170 -15.57 2.64 41.05
N ARG A 1171 -15.39 3.09 39.79
CA ARG A 1171 -15.93 4.32 39.24
C ARG A 1171 -15.73 4.33 37.72
N VAL A 1172 -16.75 4.79 36.99
CA VAL A 1172 -16.72 5.07 35.55
C VAL A 1172 -17.29 6.49 35.33
N GLY A 1173 -16.72 7.24 34.41
CA GLY A 1173 -17.13 8.60 34.03
C GLY A 1173 -17.93 8.68 32.74
N ALA A 1174 -18.67 9.79 32.55
CA ALA A 1174 -19.56 10.01 31.40
C ALA A 1174 -18.86 9.94 30.03
N PHE A 1175 -17.59 10.33 29.98
CA PHE A 1175 -16.75 10.32 28.76
C PHE A 1175 -15.71 9.19 28.77
N ASP A 1176 -15.74 8.29 29.75
CA ASP A 1176 -14.84 7.14 29.74
C ASP A 1176 -15.27 6.21 28.59
N ASP A 1177 -14.29 5.72 27.83
CA ASP A 1177 -14.49 4.78 26.73
C ASP A 1177 -14.42 3.34 27.24
N PHE A 1178 -15.38 2.51 26.83
CA PHE A 1178 -15.50 1.13 27.30
C PHE A 1178 -14.25 0.30 27.03
N PHE A 1179 -13.68 0.42 25.83
CA PHE A 1179 -12.55 -0.38 25.38
C PHE A 1179 -11.24 0.15 25.97
N ALA A 1180 -11.11 1.47 26.12
CA ALA A 1180 -10.00 2.10 26.83
C ALA A 1180 -9.93 1.70 28.32
N LEU A 1181 -11.09 1.42 28.95
CA LEU A 1181 -11.18 0.88 30.32
C LEU A 1181 -10.91 -0.64 30.42
N GLY A 1182 -10.50 -1.30 29.34
CA GLY A 1182 -10.26 -2.75 29.29
C GLY A 1182 -11.50 -3.57 28.98
N GLY A 1183 -12.61 -2.93 28.61
CA GLY A 1183 -13.78 -3.59 28.05
C GLY A 1183 -13.49 -4.25 26.70
N HIS A 1184 -14.23 -5.31 26.41
CA HIS A 1184 -14.16 -6.04 25.14
C HIS A 1184 -15.52 -6.67 24.83
N SER A 1185 -15.69 -7.21 23.63
CA SER A 1185 -16.99 -7.66 23.08
C SER A 1185 -17.79 -8.61 24.00
N LEU A 1186 -17.12 -9.47 24.76
CA LEU A 1186 -17.74 -10.40 25.73
C LEU A 1186 -18.13 -9.72 27.05
N LEU A 1187 -17.48 -8.62 27.42
CA LEU A 1187 -17.92 -7.77 28.53
C LEU A 1187 -19.05 -6.85 28.07
N ALA A 1188 -19.03 -6.39 26.81
CA ALA A 1188 -20.12 -5.62 26.22
C ALA A 1188 -21.45 -6.39 26.25
N THR A 1189 -21.45 -7.69 25.94
CA THR A 1189 -22.67 -8.52 26.08
C THR A 1189 -23.15 -8.67 27.51
N ARG A 1190 -22.24 -8.77 28.50
CA ARG A 1190 -22.62 -8.82 29.93
C ARG A 1190 -23.18 -7.48 30.43
N VAL A 1191 -22.60 -6.36 30.00
CA VAL A 1191 -23.14 -5.01 30.23
C VAL A 1191 -24.54 -4.92 29.64
N LEU A 1192 -24.71 -5.29 28.37
CA LEU A 1192 -26.00 -5.22 27.69
C LEU A 1192 -27.03 -6.19 28.26
N ALA A 1193 -26.64 -7.39 28.71
CA ALA A 1193 -27.52 -8.32 29.42
C ALA A 1193 -28.00 -7.73 30.76
N ARG A 1194 -27.12 -7.05 31.51
CA ARG A 1194 -27.50 -6.27 32.70
C ARG A 1194 -28.48 -5.15 32.33
N LEU A 1195 -28.17 -4.35 31.31
CA LEU A 1195 -29.03 -3.23 30.86
C LEU A 1195 -30.40 -3.71 30.37
N ARG A 1196 -30.47 -4.79 29.58
CA ARG A 1196 -31.71 -5.48 29.19
C ARG A 1196 -32.51 -5.93 30.42
N SER A 1197 -31.85 -6.53 31.40
CA SER A 1197 -32.51 -6.97 32.65
C SER A 1197 -32.99 -5.81 33.53
N ALA A 1198 -32.38 -4.63 33.42
CA ALA A 1198 -32.77 -3.44 34.17
C ALA A 1198 -33.89 -2.65 33.47
N LEU A 1199 -33.87 -2.59 32.14
CA LEU A 1199 -34.77 -1.76 31.33
C LEU A 1199 -35.96 -2.53 30.72
N GLY A 1200 -35.90 -3.87 30.65
CA GLY A 1200 -36.97 -4.70 30.09
C GLY A 1200 -37.01 -4.78 28.55
N ILE A 1201 -36.11 -4.10 27.85
CA ILE A 1201 -36.06 -3.97 26.39
C ILE A 1201 -34.92 -4.80 25.76
N ASP A 1202 -35.05 -5.21 24.49
CA ASP A 1202 -33.97 -5.95 23.78
C ASP A 1202 -32.94 -5.00 23.14
N LEU A 1203 -31.85 -4.73 23.86
CA LEU A 1203 -30.75 -3.91 23.38
C LEU A 1203 -29.84 -4.67 22.38
N PRO A 1204 -29.76 -4.29 21.09
CA PRO A 1204 -28.83 -4.92 20.14
C PRO A 1204 -27.37 -4.56 20.43
N VAL A 1205 -26.48 -5.55 20.28
CA VAL A 1205 -25.05 -5.43 20.66
C VAL A 1205 -24.31 -4.28 19.96
N ARG A 1206 -24.71 -3.92 18.74
CA ARG A 1206 -24.12 -2.83 17.95
C ARG A 1206 -24.10 -1.47 18.65
N ILE A 1207 -24.98 -1.21 19.63
CA ILE A 1207 -25.04 0.08 20.37
C ILE A 1207 -23.66 0.45 20.91
N LEU A 1208 -23.03 -0.48 21.63
CA LEU A 1208 -21.81 -0.22 22.38
C LEU A 1208 -20.55 -0.17 21.48
N PHE A 1209 -20.69 -0.58 20.21
CA PHE A 1209 -19.67 -0.42 19.16
C PHE A 1209 -19.88 0.84 18.33
N GLY A 1210 -21.11 1.33 18.20
CA GLY A 1210 -21.42 2.60 17.53
C GLY A 1210 -21.22 3.82 18.42
N ALA A 1211 -21.30 3.65 19.74
CA ALA A 1211 -21.19 4.72 20.72
C ALA A 1211 -20.44 4.25 21.98
N THR A 1212 -19.11 4.39 21.95
CA THR A 1212 -18.18 3.68 22.86
C THR A 1212 -17.99 4.34 24.23
N THR A 1213 -18.59 5.50 24.50
CA THR A 1213 -18.58 6.21 25.79
C THR A 1213 -19.89 5.99 26.57
N VAL A 1214 -19.88 6.24 27.88
CA VAL A 1214 -21.09 6.17 28.71
C VAL A 1214 -22.18 7.12 28.19
N GLU A 1215 -21.84 8.38 27.87
CA GLU A 1215 -22.75 9.36 27.26
C GLU A 1215 -23.35 8.83 25.95
N GLY A 1216 -22.52 8.30 25.06
CA GLY A 1216 -22.96 7.81 23.75
C GLY A 1216 -23.84 6.55 23.85
N THR A 1217 -23.45 5.58 24.69
CA THR A 1217 -24.25 4.38 24.95
C THR A 1217 -25.58 4.75 25.62
N ALA A 1218 -25.60 5.68 26.57
CA ALA A 1218 -26.82 6.15 27.23
C ALA A 1218 -27.79 6.80 26.23
N ALA A 1219 -27.32 7.72 25.39
CA ALA A 1219 -28.14 8.36 24.37
C ALA A 1219 -28.76 7.36 23.38
N ALA A 1220 -28.00 6.35 22.95
CA ALA A 1220 -28.49 5.31 22.04
C ALA A 1220 -29.47 4.33 22.72
N VAL A 1221 -29.38 4.15 24.04
CA VAL A 1221 -30.37 3.39 24.84
C VAL A 1221 -31.66 4.20 25.03
N GLU A 1222 -31.55 5.51 25.31
CA GLU A 1222 -32.68 6.45 25.39
C GLU A 1222 -33.44 6.53 24.05
N GLU A 1223 -32.75 6.58 22.91
CA GLU A 1223 -33.37 6.58 21.58
C GLU A 1223 -34.20 5.31 21.29
N LEU A 1224 -33.73 4.14 21.74
CA LEU A 1224 -34.46 2.88 21.59
C LEU A 1224 -35.67 2.78 22.54
N LEU A 1225 -35.53 3.24 23.79
CA LEU A 1225 -36.64 3.37 24.73
C LEU A 1225 -37.76 4.26 24.14
N LEU A 1226 -37.40 5.40 23.57
CA LEU A 1226 -38.32 6.30 22.88
C LEU A 1226 -39.04 5.62 21.71
N ALA A 1227 -38.31 4.90 20.85
CA ALA A 1227 -38.89 4.18 19.73
C ALA A 1227 -39.85 3.05 20.16
N GLU A 1228 -39.58 2.38 21.27
CA GLU A 1228 -40.42 1.31 21.82
C GLU A 1228 -41.66 1.87 22.53
N ILE A 1229 -41.55 3.03 23.19
CA ILE A 1229 -42.68 3.80 23.74
C ILE A 1229 -43.58 4.34 22.62
N GLU A 1230 -43.01 4.86 21.52
CA GLU A 1230 -43.76 5.32 20.34
C GLU A 1230 -44.47 4.18 19.59
N ALA A 1231 -44.08 2.92 19.82
CA ALA A 1231 -44.70 1.74 19.24
C ALA A 1231 -45.90 1.19 20.04
N LEU A 1232 -46.10 1.65 21.28
CA LEU A 1232 -47.25 1.27 22.11
C LEU A 1232 -48.53 1.99 21.64
N SER A 1233 -49.66 1.29 21.67
CA SER A 1233 -50.97 1.93 21.42
C SER A 1233 -51.45 2.74 22.63
N ASP A 1234 -52.29 3.76 22.39
CA ASP A 1234 -52.86 4.61 23.45
C ASP A 1234 -53.44 3.81 24.63
N ALA A 1235 -54.03 2.63 24.37
CA ALA A 1235 -54.60 1.76 25.39
C ALA A 1235 -53.54 1.01 26.23
N GLU A 1236 -52.39 0.67 25.65
CA GLU A 1236 -51.27 0.04 26.37
C GLU A 1236 -50.55 1.07 27.25
N VAL A 1237 -50.40 2.31 26.75
CA VAL A 1237 -49.88 3.44 27.54
C VAL A 1237 -50.80 3.76 28.72
N GLU A 1238 -52.12 3.81 28.51
CA GLU A 1238 -53.10 4.08 29.58
C GLU A 1238 -53.09 2.97 30.65
N THR A 1239 -52.90 1.70 30.25
CA THR A 1239 -52.76 0.56 31.18
C THR A 1239 -51.48 0.65 32.02
N LEU A 1240 -50.34 1.00 31.41
CA LEU A 1240 -49.06 1.18 32.12
C LEU A 1240 -49.10 2.34 33.13
N ILE A 1241 -49.88 3.39 32.85
CA ILE A 1241 -50.11 4.51 33.76
C ILE A 1241 -51.01 4.10 34.95
N GLU A 1242 -52.00 3.23 34.74
CA GLU A 1242 -52.88 2.75 35.81
C GLU A 1242 -52.23 1.72 36.75
N GLU A 1243 -51.30 0.88 36.27
CA GLU A 1243 -50.65 -0.15 37.10
C GLU A 1243 -49.54 0.37 38.03
N GLY A 1244 -49.14 1.65 37.91
CA GLY A 1244 -48.36 2.34 38.95
C GLY A 1244 -46.89 1.94 39.06
N THR A 1245 -46.26 1.54 37.96
CA THR A 1245 -44.80 1.37 37.88
C THR A 1245 -44.11 2.74 38.09
N PRO A 1246 -43.06 2.85 38.93
CA PRO A 1246 -42.35 4.11 39.09
C PRO A 1246 -41.68 4.54 37.78
N ALA A 1247 -41.92 5.78 37.35
CA ALA A 1247 -41.14 6.39 36.27
C ALA A 1247 -39.71 6.66 36.77
N GLY A 1248 -38.75 5.99 36.14
CA GLY A 1248 -37.31 6.19 36.25
C GLY A 1248 -36.68 5.80 34.92
#